data_AF-A0A7W6H0J7-F1
#
_entry.id   AF-A0A7W6H0J7-F1
#
_cell.length_a   1.000
_cell.length_b   1.000
_cell.length_c   1.000
_cell.angle_alpha   90.00
_cell.angle_beta   90.00
_cell.angle_gamma   90.00
#
_symmetry.space_group_name_H-M   'P 1'
#
loop_
_entity.id
_entity.type
_entity.pdbx_description
1 polymer ?
#
loop_
_entity_poly.entity_id
_entity_poly.type
_entity_poly.pdbx_seq_one_letter_code
_entity_poly.pdbx_strand_id
1 'polypeptide(L)'
;MVQFTADDLKRTLQGLRWPLRLTRMGMVAETVVRSFWPFLTVVLFATAAAMMGLHEVLPITLLWTVVGGIVGVGLWALIYALRRWSWPTRDDAMARLDGSLKGRPLTALLDDQAIGGGDEASAAVWRAHKRRMAERAATARAVAGDLRVAARDPYALRYVAVLAFGIAVLFGSVWRLGTVADMARGGTVDLASGPVWEGWAEPPRYTGKPTLYLNDLAEGSLELPIGTLITLRLYGEVGALEVSEEVSGALRAKNDDTPPQMAFDFKVNRGGSIAVEGPAGRTWNVMVRADEAPEIEILGAPNVSAMGEMQLPFVATDDYGVEAGEARIMLDLASVDRRYGLSAEPEARAEITVPLPMPISGSRINFEEKLVDDFSQHPWANLPVTVAMTALDAAEQQAQTAPMQMTLPGRRFFDPTAAAVIELRRDILWNRSNAKRTAQILRAVSYLPEDAFRDETTALRVRELIEQIETLARFGLDDAAQDQLAQDMWDLALELEEGDLEDARERMRRAQERLNEAIKNGASDEEIAELMQELRRATDEFMQQLQREQAENGEGKDQSQQEQGESMQMTQDDLQRMMDRIQELMQEGRMAEAEQALRELQDMMENMQVTEGESGQGGQSPGEQAMEGLADTLREQQGLSDQAFRDLQEQFNPNAQTGESPNNEGRNGGQGRGENQEGQQGEGESQPEGEQGNGQSAEQSLAERQQQLRDELNRQEGRLPGQGTAEGNAAGEALGRAGRAMDDAEQNLRDGDLAGAIDNQSQAMEALREGMRSLSDALSAEEREQQPGQGEQQGERRAGNRDPLGRSQGSEGASGSDNEADLNRDSYGRARELLDEIRRRSGEATRPEVERDYLNRLLDRF
;
A
#
# COMPACT_ATOMS: atom_id res chain seq x y z
N MET A 1 42.54 75.20 72.36
CA MET A 1 41.62 74.16 72.89
C MET A 1 40.19 74.63 72.67
N VAL A 2 39.47 73.99 71.74
CA VAL A 2 38.05 74.35 71.49
C VAL A 2 37.21 73.83 72.65
N GLN A 3 36.58 74.75 73.39
CA GLN A 3 35.70 74.44 74.52
C GLN A 3 34.39 73.85 73.99
N PHE A 4 33.87 72.80 74.63
CA PHE A 4 32.56 72.22 74.29
C PHE A 4 31.45 73.22 74.64
N THR A 5 30.71 73.69 73.64
CA THR A 5 29.66 74.71 73.78
C THR A 5 28.25 74.09 73.74
N ALA A 6 27.24 74.87 74.13
CA ALA A 6 25.84 74.45 74.01
C ALA A 6 25.43 74.14 72.55
N ASP A 7 26.10 74.75 71.57
CA ASP A 7 25.86 74.47 70.15
C ASP A 7 26.45 73.13 69.70
N ASP A 8 27.55 72.69 70.31
CA ASP A 8 28.11 71.35 70.07
C ASP A 8 27.18 70.25 70.60
N LEU A 9 26.51 70.49 71.74
CA LEU A 9 25.46 69.60 72.26
C LEU A 9 24.26 69.55 71.30
N LYS A 10 23.81 70.69 70.78
CA LYS A 10 22.71 70.72 69.80
C LYS A 10 23.07 69.98 68.50
N ARG A 11 24.28 70.15 67.97
CA ARG A 11 24.74 69.48 66.74
C ARG A 11 24.84 67.96 66.91
N THR A 12 25.39 67.51 68.05
CA THR A 12 25.47 66.08 68.37
C THR A 12 24.09 65.45 68.50
N LEU A 13 23.16 66.06 69.25
CA LEU A 13 21.77 65.60 69.36
C LEU A 13 21.02 65.64 68.01
N GLN A 14 21.32 66.58 67.12
CA GLN A 14 20.77 66.62 65.76
C GLN A 14 21.27 65.46 64.90
N GLY A 15 22.54 65.07 65.00
CA GLY A 15 23.10 63.90 64.32
C GLY A 15 22.47 62.57 64.76
N LEU A 16 22.01 62.50 66.01
CA LEU A 16 21.36 61.33 66.61
C LEU A 16 19.89 61.14 66.21
N ARG A 17 19.27 62.09 65.48
CA ARG A 17 17.84 62.04 65.13
C ARG A 17 17.46 60.77 64.36
N TRP A 18 18.29 60.36 63.41
CA TRP A 18 18.05 59.15 62.60
C TRP A 18 18.34 57.85 63.37
N PRO A 19 19.50 57.70 64.06
CA PRO A 19 19.74 56.56 64.94
C PRO A 19 18.63 56.35 65.99
N LEU A 20 18.13 57.42 66.61
CA LEU A 20 17.04 57.34 67.58
C LEU A 20 15.70 56.95 66.95
N ARG A 21 15.36 57.50 65.78
CA ARG A 21 14.14 57.12 65.04
C ARG A 21 14.18 55.66 64.61
N LEU A 22 15.30 55.19 64.06
CA LEU A 22 15.47 53.81 63.64
C LEU A 22 15.47 52.84 64.83
N THR A 23 16.12 53.20 65.94
CA THR A 23 16.07 52.41 67.18
C THR A 23 14.63 52.32 67.70
N ARG A 24 13.88 53.43 67.68
CA ARG A 24 12.46 53.44 68.08
C ARG A 24 11.60 52.60 67.14
N MET A 25 11.81 52.66 65.82
CA MET A 25 11.12 51.79 64.86
C MET A 25 11.42 50.32 65.10
N GLY A 26 12.69 49.98 65.40
CA GLY A 26 13.08 48.63 65.80
C GLY A 26 12.38 48.16 67.07
N MET A 27 12.25 49.02 68.08
CA MET A 27 11.50 48.71 69.30
C MET A 27 10.00 48.55 69.05
N VAL A 28 9.41 49.36 68.16
CA VAL A 28 8.00 49.20 67.76
C VAL A 28 7.81 47.85 67.07
N ALA A 29 8.65 47.49 66.10
CA ALA A 29 8.59 46.20 65.43
C ALA A 29 8.77 45.03 66.41
N GLU A 30 9.69 45.15 67.36
CA GLU A 30 9.88 44.18 68.44
C GLU A 30 8.62 44.00 69.30
N THR A 31 7.98 45.09 69.74
CA THR A 31 6.74 45.00 70.53
C THR A 31 5.59 44.44 69.72
N VAL A 32 5.45 44.83 68.44
CA VAL A 32 4.43 44.30 67.53
C VAL A 32 4.57 42.79 67.42
N VAL A 33 5.76 42.30 67.04
CA VAL A 33 6.02 40.88 66.81
C VAL A 33 5.87 40.08 68.12
N ARG A 34 6.30 40.62 69.27
CA ARG A 34 6.20 39.91 70.55
C ARG A 34 4.79 39.88 71.15
N SER A 35 3.94 40.84 70.81
CA SER A 35 2.58 40.93 71.35
C SER A 35 1.54 40.30 70.43
N PHE A 36 1.68 40.47 69.11
CA PHE A 36 0.69 40.00 68.12
C PHE A 36 0.94 38.59 67.57
N TRP A 37 2.04 37.93 67.91
CA TRP A 37 2.30 36.57 67.40
C TRP A 37 1.17 35.56 67.67
N PRO A 38 0.50 35.50 68.85
CA PRO A 38 -0.55 34.49 69.06
C PRO A 38 -1.77 34.76 68.18
N PHE A 39 -2.09 36.04 67.97
CA PHE A 39 -3.20 36.45 67.12
C PHE A 39 -2.92 36.10 65.65
N LEU A 40 -1.72 36.40 65.15
CA LEU A 40 -1.31 36.04 63.79
C LEU A 40 -1.31 34.51 63.57
N THR A 41 -0.89 33.73 64.57
CA THR A 41 -0.96 32.26 64.51
C THR A 41 -2.40 31.75 64.35
N VAL A 42 -3.36 32.30 65.12
CA VAL A 42 -4.78 31.92 65.02
C VAL A 42 -5.36 32.31 63.66
N VAL A 43 -5.06 33.52 63.17
CA VAL A 43 -5.51 33.98 61.85
C VAL A 43 -4.97 33.07 60.75
N LEU A 44 -3.68 32.72 60.77
CA LEU A 44 -3.09 31.83 59.78
C LEU A 44 -3.73 30.43 59.78
N PHE A 45 -3.98 29.86 60.96
CA PHE A 45 -4.68 28.57 61.06
C PHE A 45 -6.13 28.65 60.56
N ALA A 46 -6.86 29.72 60.91
CA ALA A 46 -8.24 29.92 60.47
C ALA A 46 -8.32 30.02 58.94
N THR A 47 -7.42 30.82 58.33
CA THR A 47 -7.33 30.95 56.88
C THR A 47 -6.93 29.64 56.22
N ALA A 48 -5.96 28.90 56.78
CA ALA A 48 -5.55 27.60 56.26
C ALA A 48 -6.71 26.58 56.26
N ALA A 49 -7.47 26.51 57.37
CA ALA A 49 -8.62 25.63 57.49
C ALA A 49 -9.74 25.98 56.49
N ALA A 50 -10.00 27.27 56.28
CA ALA A 50 -10.98 27.73 55.29
C ALA A 50 -10.54 27.44 53.84
N MET A 51 -9.27 27.68 53.50
CA MET A 51 -8.72 27.40 52.16
C MET A 51 -8.71 25.91 51.82
N MET A 52 -8.53 25.04 52.83
CA MET A 52 -8.64 23.59 52.65
C MET A 52 -10.09 23.09 52.58
N GLY A 53 -11.10 23.94 52.81
CA GLY A 53 -12.51 23.55 52.77
C GLY A 53 -12.97 22.75 53.99
N LEU A 54 -12.39 22.96 55.17
CA LEU A 54 -12.84 22.29 56.40
C LEU A 54 -14.32 22.57 56.70
N HIS A 55 -14.84 23.72 56.25
CA HIS A 55 -16.25 24.11 56.39
C HIS A 55 -17.21 23.37 55.45
N GLU A 56 -16.72 22.69 54.41
CA GLU A 56 -17.54 21.90 53.48
C GLU A 56 -17.72 20.46 53.98
N VAL A 57 -16.79 19.96 54.80
CA VAL A 57 -16.77 18.56 55.27
C VAL A 57 -17.45 18.40 56.64
N LEU A 58 -17.44 19.43 57.48
CA LEU A 58 -18.01 19.36 58.82
C LEU A 58 -19.52 19.61 58.81
N PRO A 59 -20.31 18.84 59.59
CA PRO A 59 -21.70 19.16 59.86
C PRO A 59 -21.85 20.58 60.40
N ILE A 60 -22.93 21.27 60.02
CA ILE A 60 -23.12 22.70 60.33
C ILE A 60 -23.05 23.01 61.85
N THR A 61 -23.53 22.09 62.70
CA THR A 61 -23.44 22.22 64.16
C THR A 61 -21.99 22.22 64.65
N LEU A 62 -21.19 21.28 64.16
CA LEU A 62 -19.78 21.16 64.51
C LEU A 62 -18.98 22.34 63.94
N LEU A 63 -19.30 22.78 62.72
CA LEU A 63 -18.70 23.95 62.11
C LEU A 63 -18.86 25.21 62.98
N TRP A 64 -20.09 25.51 63.43
CA TRP A 64 -20.31 26.68 64.30
C TRP A 64 -19.57 26.59 65.64
N THR A 65 -19.41 25.38 66.20
CA THR A 65 -18.57 25.21 67.41
C THR A 65 -17.09 25.48 67.14
N VAL A 66 -16.56 25.02 66.00
CA VAL A 66 -15.17 25.24 65.61
C VAL A 66 -14.91 26.71 65.29
N VAL A 67 -15.79 27.34 64.52
CA VAL A 67 -15.72 28.79 64.20
C VAL A 67 -15.83 29.61 65.48
N GLY A 68 -16.80 29.30 66.35
CA GLY A 68 -16.93 29.95 67.66
C GLY A 68 -15.68 29.79 68.53
N GLY A 69 -15.06 28.61 68.52
CA GLY A 69 -13.78 28.36 69.19
C GLY A 69 -12.63 29.20 68.63
N ILE A 70 -12.47 29.25 67.31
CA ILE A 70 -11.44 30.05 66.63
C ILE A 70 -11.62 31.54 66.94
N VAL A 71 -12.86 32.05 66.86
CA VAL A 71 -13.17 33.44 67.20
C VAL A 71 -12.89 33.74 68.67
N GLY A 72 -13.25 32.82 69.58
CA GLY A 72 -12.97 32.96 71.01
C GLY A 72 -11.48 33.01 71.33
N VAL A 73 -10.69 32.09 70.77
CA VAL A 73 -9.22 32.07 70.93
C VAL A 73 -8.59 33.29 70.26
N GLY A 74 -9.09 33.71 69.09
CA GLY A 74 -8.65 34.92 68.39
C GLY A 74 -8.89 36.19 69.19
N LEU A 75 -10.08 36.35 69.78
CA LEU A 75 -10.40 37.48 70.66
C LEU A 75 -9.53 37.49 71.92
N TRP A 76 -9.32 36.33 72.55
CA TRP A 76 -8.41 36.23 73.68
C TRP A 76 -6.97 36.62 73.30
N ALA A 77 -6.47 36.13 72.17
CA ALA A 77 -5.14 36.45 71.66
C ALA A 77 -5.00 37.94 71.32
N LEU A 78 -6.05 38.56 70.79
CA LEU A 78 -6.10 40.00 70.50
C LEU A 78 -6.09 40.83 71.79
N ILE A 79 -6.90 40.46 72.80
CA ILE A 79 -6.92 41.12 74.11
C ILE A 79 -5.56 40.97 74.80
N TYR A 80 -4.95 39.79 74.73
CA TYR A 80 -3.60 39.53 75.23
C TYR A 80 -2.58 40.43 74.54
N ALA A 81 -2.63 40.54 73.20
CA ALA A 81 -1.75 41.40 72.41
C ALA A 81 -1.89 42.88 72.81
N LEU A 82 -3.13 43.38 72.91
CA LEU A 82 -3.42 44.77 73.28
C LEU A 82 -3.00 45.09 74.72
N ARG A 83 -3.17 44.16 75.68
CA ARG A 83 -2.74 44.36 77.07
C ARG A 83 -1.22 44.37 77.24
N ARG A 84 -0.50 43.58 76.43
CA ARG A 84 0.96 43.48 76.46
C ARG A 84 1.65 44.54 75.59
N TRP A 85 0.88 45.28 74.80
CA TRP A 85 1.41 46.33 73.94
C TRP A 85 1.79 47.58 74.76
N SER A 86 3.08 47.92 74.73
CA SER A 86 3.59 49.18 75.25
C SER A 86 4.18 50.02 74.11
N TRP A 87 3.74 51.26 73.99
CA TRP A 87 4.30 52.19 73.00
C TRP A 87 5.70 52.65 73.43
N PRO A 88 6.76 52.37 72.64
CA PRO A 88 8.10 52.83 72.99
C PRO A 88 8.18 54.35 72.97
N THR A 89 8.56 54.94 74.10
CA THR A 89 8.75 56.39 74.21
C THR A 89 10.08 56.80 73.56
N ARG A 90 10.27 58.10 73.36
CA ARG A 90 11.56 58.61 72.87
C ARG A 90 12.67 58.38 73.88
N ASP A 91 12.34 58.41 75.17
CA ASP A 91 13.29 58.20 76.26
C ASP A 91 13.72 56.74 76.35
N ASP A 92 12.82 55.78 76.09
CA ASP A 92 13.17 54.35 76.00
C ASP A 92 14.15 54.07 74.86
N ALA A 93 13.91 54.70 73.70
CA ALA A 93 14.80 54.56 72.54
C ALA A 93 16.16 55.21 72.82
N MET A 94 16.19 56.32 73.56
CA MET A 94 17.42 56.98 73.99
C MET A 94 18.19 56.11 74.99
N ALA A 95 17.53 55.58 76.01
CA ALA A 95 18.13 54.69 76.99
C ALA A 95 18.69 53.41 76.37
N ARG A 96 18.00 52.84 75.37
CA ARG A 96 18.46 51.66 74.62
C ARG A 96 19.64 51.96 73.71
N LEU A 97 19.61 53.10 73.00
CA LEU A 97 20.74 53.56 72.19
C LEU A 97 21.97 53.85 73.07
N ASP A 98 21.75 54.48 74.22
CA ASP A 98 22.80 54.82 75.16
C ASP A 98 23.42 53.59 75.83
N GLY A 99 22.58 52.62 76.19
CA GLY A 99 23.01 51.33 76.73
C GLY A 99 23.87 50.50 75.77
N SER A 100 23.79 50.76 74.45
CA SER A 100 24.65 50.12 73.44
C SER A 100 26.06 50.71 73.36
N LEU A 101 26.28 51.90 73.95
CA LEU A 101 27.54 52.61 73.91
C LEU A 101 28.29 52.49 75.25
N LYS A 102 29.61 52.30 75.18
CA LYS A 102 30.44 52.16 76.37
C LYS A 102 30.45 53.47 77.17
N GLY A 103 29.91 53.42 78.39
CA GLY A 103 29.90 54.55 79.32
C GLY A 103 28.71 55.49 79.22
N ARG A 104 27.63 55.10 78.51
CA ARG A 104 26.35 55.84 78.45
C ARG A 104 26.49 57.34 78.12
N PRO A 105 27.10 57.66 76.97
CA PRO A 105 27.43 59.03 76.58
C PRO A 105 26.22 59.97 76.43
N LEU A 106 25.02 59.48 76.08
CA LEU A 106 23.83 60.31 75.94
C LEU A 106 23.32 60.78 77.30
N THR A 107 23.28 59.89 78.29
CA THR A 107 22.96 60.25 79.68
C THR A 107 24.00 61.24 80.21
N ALA A 108 25.29 60.98 79.99
CA ALA A 108 26.37 61.85 80.45
C ALA A 108 26.42 63.24 79.76
N LEU A 109 25.88 63.36 78.53
CA LEU A 109 25.78 64.64 77.82
C LEU A 109 24.60 65.50 78.28
N LEU A 110 23.54 64.85 78.77
CA LEU A 110 22.35 65.49 79.34
C LEU A 110 22.48 65.76 80.84
N ASP A 111 23.58 65.28 81.45
CA ASP A 111 23.88 65.46 82.87
C ASP A 111 24.62 66.76 83.15
N ASP A 112 24.43 67.29 84.36
CA ASP A 112 25.05 68.51 84.84
C ASP A 112 25.98 68.24 86.03
N GLN A 113 27.03 69.05 86.17
CA GLN A 113 28.03 68.84 87.22
C GLN A 113 27.44 69.16 88.60
N ALA A 114 27.28 68.14 89.44
CA ALA A 114 26.69 68.30 90.77
C ALA A 114 27.58 69.06 91.79
N ILE A 115 28.92 68.99 91.66
CA ILE A 115 29.88 69.60 92.61
C ILE A 115 31.05 70.24 91.85
N GLY A 116 31.46 71.45 92.24
CA GLY A 116 32.63 72.15 91.66
C GLY A 116 32.33 73.01 90.43
N GLY A 117 31.06 73.39 90.20
CA GLY A 117 30.67 74.22 89.05
C GLY A 117 31.23 75.65 89.06
N GLY A 118 31.69 76.15 90.21
CA GLY A 118 32.36 77.45 90.36
C GLY A 118 33.89 77.40 90.28
N ASP A 119 34.50 76.21 90.21
CA ASP A 119 35.95 76.04 90.05
C ASP A 119 36.30 75.82 88.57
N GLU A 120 37.14 76.70 88.04
CA GLU A 120 37.51 76.70 86.63
C GLU A 120 38.27 75.42 86.22
N ALA A 121 39.06 74.84 87.13
CA ALA A 121 39.80 73.61 86.89
C ALA A 121 38.86 72.39 86.81
N SER A 122 37.94 72.25 87.76
CA SER A 122 36.92 71.19 87.77
C SER A 122 35.99 71.29 86.55
N ALA A 123 35.55 72.50 86.19
CA ALA A 123 34.73 72.74 85.00
C ALA A 123 35.48 72.39 83.70
N ALA A 124 36.81 72.56 83.65
CA ALA A 124 37.63 72.19 82.49
C ALA A 124 37.68 70.67 82.28
N VAL A 125 37.81 69.88 83.35
CA VAL A 125 37.78 68.40 83.29
C VAL A 125 36.40 67.91 82.86
N TRP A 126 35.31 68.50 83.39
CA TRP A 126 33.95 68.15 82.98
C TRP A 126 33.70 68.47 81.49
N ARG A 127 34.15 69.63 80.99
CA ARG A 127 34.08 69.96 79.57
C ARG A 127 34.86 68.98 78.69
N ALA A 128 36.04 68.53 79.14
CA ALA A 128 36.82 67.51 78.43
C ALA A 128 36.12 66.12 78.47
N HIS A 129 35.42 65.78 79.56
CA HIS A 129 34.59 64.58 79.63
C HIS A 129 33.39 64.66 78.66
N LYS A 130 32.63 65.76 78.67
CA LYS A 130 31.51 65.98 77.74
C LYS A 130 31.94 65.95 76.28
N ARG A 131 33.10 66.51 75.94
CA ARG A 131 33.67 66.40 74.59
C ARG A 131 33.95 64.95 74.19
N ARG A 132 34.59 64.16 75.07
CA ARG A 132 34.83 62.73 74.81
C ARG A 132 33.53 61.93 74.68
N MET A 133 32.48 62.29 75.44
CA MET A 133 31.17 61.66 75.32
C MET A 133 30.45 62.07 74.03
N ALA A 134 30.58 63.33 73.59
CA ALA A 134 30.07 63.83 72.32
C ALA A 134 30.70 63.10 71.12
N GLU A 135 32.02 62.93 71.11
CA GLU A 135 32.73 62.17 70.08
C GLU A 135 32.28 60.69 70.04
N ARG A 136 31.97 60.09 71.19
CA ARG A 136 31.42 58.72 71.28
C ARG A 136 29.93 58.65 70.91
N ALA A 137 29.15 59.68 71.20
CA ALA A 137 27.74 59.75 70.81
C ALA A 137 27.60 59.96 69.30
N ALA A 138 28.55 60.64 68.66
CA ALA A 138 28.58 60.82 67.21
C ALA A 138 28.79 59.50 66.43
N THR A 139 29.39 58.48 67.05
CA THR A 139 29.54 57.14 66.45
C THR A 139 28.37 56.20 66.75
N ALA A 140 27.32 56.69 67.42
CA ALA A 140 26.13 55.92 67.73
C ALA A 140 25.43 55.41 66.45
N ARG A 141 25.24 54.10 66.38
CA ARG A 141 24.45 53.45 65.32
C ARG A 141 23.11 53.02 65.88
N ALA A 142 22.09 52.95 65.03
CA ALA A 142 20.78 52.46 65.42
C ALA A 142 20.87 51.03 65.98
N VAL A 143 20.20 50.76 67.09
CA VAL A 143 20.13 49.42 67.68
C VAL A 143 18.95 48.68 67.06
N ALA A 144 19.21 47.52 66.44
CA ALA A 144 18.17 46.70 65.85
C ALA A 144 17.20 46.15 66.93
N GLY A 145 15.92 46.03 66.56
CA GLY A 145 14.90 45.39 67.38
C GLY A 145 15.12 43.88 67.46
N ASP A 146 14.87 43.26 68.61
CA ASP A 146 14.99 41.81 68.77
C ASP A 146 13.66 41.11 68.45
N LEU A 147 13.51 40.73 67.18
CA LEU A 147 12.32 40.06 66.67
C LEU A 147 12.21 38.58 67.08
N ARG A 148 13.11 38.08 67.94
CA ARG A 148 13.05 36.68 68.38
C ARG A 148 11.85 36.46 69.31
N VAL A 149 10.98 35.55 68.89
CA VAL A 149 9.79 35.11 69.64
C VAL A 149 9.97 33.73 70.27
N ALA A 150 11.11 33.06 70.06
CA ALA A 150 11.35 31.68 70.49
C ALA A 150 11.11 31.44 72.01
N ALA A 151 11.47 32.41 72.88
CA ALA A 151 11.22 32.29 74.31
C ALA A 151 9.73 32.40 74.72
N ARG A 152 8.87 32.91 73.82
CA ARG A 152 7.42 33.08 74.03
C ARG A 152 6.59 32.02 73.31
N ASP A 153 7.18 31.30 72.35
CA ASP A 153 6.57 30.20 71.60
C ASP A 153 7.42 28.92 71.75
N PRO A 154 7.38 28.24 72.92
CA PRO A 154 8.21 27.06 73.18
C PRO A 154 7.81 25.84 72.33
N TYR A 155 6.55 25.78 71.86
CA TYR A 155 6.02 24.71 71.02
C TYR A 155 6.10 25.01 69.52
N ALA A 156 6.71 26.15 69.13
CA ALA A 156 6.84 26.56 67.73
C ALA A 156 5.49 26.64 66.97
N LEU A 157 4.39 26.97 67.65
CA LEU A 157 3.04 27.03 67.08
C LEU A 157 2.96 27.96 65.87
N ARG A 158 3.77 29.03 65.85
CA ARG A 158 3.85 29.95 64.70
C ARG A 158 4.32 29.26 63.42
N TYR A 159 5.28 28.34 63.53
CA TYR A 159 5.82 27.63 62.37
C TYR A 159 4.85 26.56 61.90
N VAL A 160 4.11 25.92 62.82
CA VAL A 160 3.01 25.01 62.45
C VAL A 160 1.91 25.76 61.70
N ALA A 161 1.54 26.98 62.14
CA ALA A 161 0.56 27.80 61.43
C ALA A 161 1.03 28.23 60.03
N VAL A 162 2.30 28.63 59.90
CA VAL A 162 2.90 28.97 58.59
C VAL A 162 2.97 27.75 57.69
N LEU A 163 3.32 26.58 58.22
CA LEU A 163 3.33 25.32 57.45
C LEU A 163 1.92 24.95 57.00
N ALA A 164 0.94 24.96 57.89
CA ALA A 164 -0.45 24.68 57.56
C ALA A 164 -0.99 25.65 56.49
N PHE A 165 -0.66 26.93 56.61
CA PHE A 165 -0.99 27.93 55.60
C PHE A 165 -0.26 27.66 54.27
N GLY A 166 1.02 27.28 54.28
CA GLY A 166 1.77 26.92 53.07
C GLY A 166 1.17 25.70 52.36
N ILE A 167 0.79 24.65 53.12
CA ILE A 167 0.08 23.49 52.58
C ILE A 167 -1.27 23.93 52.00
N ALA A 168 -2.00 24.81 52.70
CA ALA A 168 -3.27 25.33 52.20
C ALA A 168 -3.13 26.19 50.94
N VAL A 169 -2.02 26.90 50.75
CA VAL A 169 -1.72 27.64 49.51
C VAL A 169 -1.40 26.70 48.36
N LEU A 170 -0.67 25.60 48.62
CA LEU A 170 -0.27 24.63 47.59
C LEU A 170 -1.41 23.69 47.18
N PHE A 171 -2.19 23.22 48.15
CA PHE A 171 -3.19 22.16 47.96
C PHE A 171 -4.64 22.63 48.19
N GLY A 172 -4.83 23.77 48.85
CA GLY A 172 -6.14 24.38 49.03
C GLY A 172 -6.46 25.40 47.93
N SER A 173 -7.61 26.05 48.05
CA SER A 173 -8.07 27.07 47.10
C SER A 173 -8.39 28.37 47.82
N VAL A 174 -7.78 29.48 47.37
CA VAL A 174 -8.06 30.83 47.88
C VAL A 174 -9.53 31.22 47.64
N TRP A 175 -10.14 30.71 46.57
CA TRP A 175 -11.54 30.98 46.23
C TRP A 175 -12.52 30.41 47.26
N ARG A 176 -12.14 29.35 48.00
CA ARG A 176 -12.96 28.78 49.10
C ARG A 176 -13.10 29.72 50.30
N LEU A 177 -12.29 30.78 50.41
CA LEU A 177 -12.51 31.82 51.41
C LEU A 177 -13.80 32.62 51.15
N GLY A 178 -14.23 32.71 49.88
CA GLY A 178 -15.48 33.38 49.49
C GLY A 178 -16.72 32.62 49.96
N THR A 179 -16.69 31.29 49.90
CA THR A 179 -17.84 30.43 50.26
C THR A 179 -18.17 30.50 51.76
N VAL A 180 -17.19 30.79 52.62
CA VAL A 180 -17.41 31.07 54.05
C VAL A 180 -18.22 32.35 54.26
N ALA A 181 -17.98 33.40 53.46
CA ALA A 181 -18.70 34.66 53.55
C ALA A 181 -20.15 34.54 53.02
N ASP A 182 -20.37 33.69 52.03
CA ASP A 182 -21.70 33.42 51.47
C ASP A 182 -22.54 32.57 52.44
N MET A 183 -21.91 31.58 53.11
CA MET A 183 -22.54 30.78 54.17
C MET A 183 -22.93 31.65 55.39
N ALA A 184 -22.09 32.62 55.78
CA ALA A 184 -22.35 33.51 56.92
C ALA A 184 -23.50 34.52 56.68
N ARG A 185 -23.82 34.84 55.42
CA ARG A 185 -24.96 35.71 55.06
C ARG A 185 -26.31 34.99 55.11
N GLY A 186 -26.34 33.74 55.56
CA GLY A 186 -27.55 32.92 55.55
C GLY A 186 -28.03 32.60 54.13
N GLY A 187 -27.11 32.67 53.15
CA GLY A 187 -27.40 32.33 51.77
C GLY A 187 -27.75 30.85 51.70
N THR A 188 -29.04 30.57 51.55
CA THR A 188 -29.47 29.57 50.58
C THR A 188 -28.59 29.79 49.37
N VAL A 189 -27.66 28.85 49.14
CA VAL A 189 -26.98 28.76 47.86
C VAL A 189 -28.10 28.82 46.84
N ASP A 190 -28.15 29.92 46.09
CA ASP A 190 -28.85 29.91 44.82
C ASP A 190 -28.15 28.79 44.08
N LEU A 191 -28.80 27.64 44.05
CA LEU A 191 -28.44 26.55 43.20
C LEU A 191 -28.48 27.15 41.79
N ALA A 192 -27.30 27.55 41.31
CA ALA A 192 -26.99 27.51 39.90
C ALA A 192 -27.05 26.05 39.36
N SER A 193 -27.56 25.11 40.14
CA SER A 193 -28.31 23.95 39.69
C SER A 193 -29.76 24.37 39.42
N GLY A 194 -29.95 25.18 38.37
CA GLY A 194 -31.12 24.90 37.54
C GLY A 194 -31.02 23.43 37.12
N PRO A 195 -32.14 22.72 36.97
CA PRO A 195 -32.10 21.33 36.58
C PRO A 195 -31.23 21.17 35.34
N VAL A 196 -30.16 20.39 35.48
CA VAL A 196 -29.19 20.12 34.41
C VAL A 196 -29.77 18.93 33.69
N TRP A 197 -29.94 19.01 32.38
CA TRP A 197 -30.24 17.83 31.57
C TRP A 197 -28.98 17.47 30.79
N GLU A 198 -28.83 16.20 30.42
CA GLU A 198 -27.80 15.71 29.51
C GLU A 198 -28.48 14.94 28.40
N GLY A 199 -28.05 15.16 27.15
CA GLY A 199 -28.66 14.54 25.99
C GLY A 199 -27.64 14.00 25.00
N TRP A 200 -27.87 12.81 24.49
CA TRP A 200 -27.09 12.21 23.42
C TRP A 200 -28.01 11.85 22.24
N ALA A 201 -27.54 12.11 21.04
CA ALA A 201 -28.09 11.59 19.81
C ALA A 201 -27.10 10.57 19.25
N GLU A 202 -27.47 9.30 19.28
CA GLU A 202 -26.66 8.18 18.79
C GLU A 202 -27.23 7.70 17.44
N PRO A 203 -26.58 8.05 16.31
CA PRO A 203 -26.98 7.56 15.01
C PRO A 203 -26.90 6.04 14.93
N PRO A 204 -27.64 5.39 14.02
CA PRO A 204 -27.49 3.95 13.78
C PRO A 204 -26.04 3.59 13.42
N ARG A 205 -25.57 2.44 13.93
CA ARG A 205 -24.16 2.03 13.81
C ARG A 205 -23.66 1.95 12.37
N TYR A 206 -24.52 1.54 11.44
CA TYR A 206 -24.17 1.44 10.01
C TYR A 206 -23.80 2.78 9.39
N THR A 207 -24.29 3.91 9.93
CA THR A 207 -24.01 5.23 9.37
C THR A 207 -22.57 5.72 9.60
N GLY A 208 -21.82 5.06 10.50
CA GLY A 208 -20.46 5.46 10.89
C GLY A 208 -20.35 6.84 11.55
N LYS A 209 -21.48 7.53 11.82
CA LYS A 209 -21.50 8.87 12.39
C LYS A 209 -21.25 8.85 13.90
N PRO A 210 -20.51 9.84 14.45
CA PRO A 210 -20.27 9.92 15.89
C PRO A 210 -21.54 10.26 16.67
N THR A 211 -21.62 9.79 17.91
CA THR A 211 -22.65 10.21 18.87
C THR A 211 -22.52 11.71 19.14
N LEU A 212 -23.62 12.45 18.97
CA LEU A 212 -23.66 13.88 19.18
C LEU A 212 -24.17 14.20 20.59
N TYR A 213 -23.46 15.07 21.30
CA TYR A 213 -23.89 15.55 22.62
C TYR A 213 -24.78 16.79 22.46
N LEU A 214 -26.07 16.66 22.77
CA LEU A 214 -27.11 17.68 22.53
C LEU A 214 -26.85 18.98 23.31
N ASN A 215 -26.19 18.91 24.46
CA ASN A 215 -25.86 20.08 25.27
C ASN A 215 -24.81 20.99 24.63
N ASP A 216 -23.95 20.46 23.77
CA ASP A 216 -22.94 21.24 23.06
C ASP A 216 -23.50 21.84 21.76
N LEU A 217 -24.64 21.33 21.28
CA LEU A 217 -25.27 21.77 20.04
C LEU A 217 -26.16 23.00 20.26
N ALA A 218 -25.96 24.02 19.42
CA ALA A 218 -26.76 25.24 19.43
C ALA A 218 -28.25 24.93 19.16
N GLU A 219 -29.13 25.80 19.66
CA GLU A 219 -30.56 25.77 19.33
C GLU A 219 -30.78 26.02 17.83
N GLY A 220 -31.74 25.31 17.24
CA GLY A 220 -32.08 25.47 15.82
C GLY A 220 -32.16 24.15 15.05
N SER A 221 -31.68 24.17 13.80
CA SER A 221 -31.80 23.03 12.88
C SER A 221 -30.77 21.95 13.17
N LEU A 222 -31.21 20.70 13.29
CA LEU A 222 -30.37 19.53 13.52
C LEU A 222 -30.69 18.44 12.50
N GLU A 223 -29.69 17.98 11.74
CA GLU A 223 -29.86 16.90 10.78
C GLU A 223 -29.44 15.56 11.39
N LEU A 224 -30.37 14.61 11.48
CA LEU A 224 -30.13 13.28 12.04
C LEU A 224 -30.59 12.19 11.04
N PRO A 225 -29.84 11.08 10.89
CA PRO A 225 -30.33 9.91 10.17
C PRO A 225 -31.59 9.34 10.82
N ILE A 226 -32.47 8.76 10.00
CA ILE A 226 -33.61 7.98 10.49
C ILE A 226 -33.12 6.85 11.41
N GLY A 227 -33.87 6.55 12.47
CA GLY A 227 -33.52 5.53 13.45
C GLY A 227 -32.50 5.96 14.51
N THR A 228 -32.02 7.21 14.49
CA THR A 228 -31.16 7.78 15.55
C THR A 228 -31.82 7.67 16.91
N LEU A 229 -31.10 7.13 17.91
CA LEU A 229 -31.57 6.99 19.28
C LEU A 229 -31.23 8.26 20.08
N ILE A 230 -32.24 8.95 20.57
CA ILE A 230 -32.11 10.09 21.47
C ILE A 230 -32.25 9.58 22.90
N THR A 231 -31.24 9.85 23.72
CA THR A 231 -31.24 9.57 25.16
C THR A 231 -31.13 10.89 25.91
N LEU A 232 -32.13 11.23 26.71
CA LEU A 232 -32.15 12.41 27.57
C LEU A 232 -32.21 12.00 29.03
N ARG A 233 -31.35 12.57 29.87
CA ARG A 233 -31.31 12.38 31.33
C ARG A 233 -31.52 13.73 31.98
N LEU A 234 -32.54 13.85 32.82
CA LEU A 234 -32.88 15.06 33.55
C LEU A 234 -32.38 14.94 34.99
N TYR A 235 -31.69 15.96 35.49
CA TYR A 235 -31.21 16.03 36.87
C TYR A 235 -31.81 17.26 37.55
N GLY A 236 -32.46 17.08 38.71
CA GLY A 236 -33.05 18.19 39.47
C GLY A 236 -34.32 17.81 40.22
N GLU A 237 -35.12 18.81 40.59
CA GLU A 237 -36.45 18.57 41.15
C GLU A 237 -37.33 17.86 40.13
N VAL A 238 -37.94 16.76 40.58
CA VAL A 238 -38.74 15.86 39.76
C VAL A 238 -39.95 16.64 39.20
N GLY A 239 -40.00 16.82 37.87
CA GLY A 239 -41.03 17.62 37.17
C GLY A 239 -40.65 19.09 36.89
N ALA A 240 -39.43 19.53 37.21
CA ALA A 240 -38.95 20.88 36.90
C ALA A 240 -38.43 21.06 35.45
N LEU A 241 -38.10 19.95 34.79
CA LEU A 241 -37.83 19.88 33.34
C LEU A 241 -38.82 18.92 32.70
N GLU A 242 -39.36 19.32 31.57
CA GLU A 242 -40.29 18.53 30.77
C GLU A 242 -39.70 18.34 29.36
N VAL A 243 -39.99 17.22 28.71
CA VAL A 243 -39.50 16.92 27.36
C VAL A 243 -40.71 16.77 26.44
N SER A 244 -40.80 17.63 25.42
CA SER A 244 -41.77 17.53 24.35
C SER A 244 -41.06 17.07 23.06
N GLU A 245 -41.53 15.97 22.47
CA GLU A 245 -40.96 15.42 21.23
C GLU A 245 -42.04 15.12 20.19
N GLU A 246 -41.74 15.43 18.93
CA GLU A 246 -42.59 15.11 17.78
C GLU A 246 -41.95 14.10 16.82
N VAL A 247 -40.68 13.75 17.05
CA VAL A 247 -39.80 13.01 16.13
C VAL A 247 -40.04 11.50 16.12
N SER A 248 -40.54 10.91 17.21
CA SER A 248 -40.85 9.47 17.28
C SER A 248 -42.18 9.10 16.60
N GLY A 249 -43.01 10.09 16.24
CA GLY A 249 -44.34 9.87 15.66
C GLY A 249 -45.44 9.60 16.70
N ALA A 250 -45.08 9.32 17.94
CA ALA A 250 -46.00 9.39 19.07
C ALA A 250 -46.03 10.84 19.54
N LEU A 251 -47.17 11.53 19.40
CA LEU A 251 -47.41 12.72 20.21
C LEU A 251 -47.41 12.26 21.67
N ARG A 252 -46.28 12.41 22.36
CA ARG A 252 -46.24 12.39 23.83
C ARG A 252 -46.90 13.67 24.31
N ALA A 253 -48.22 13.75 24.09
CA ALA A 253 -49.05 14.76 24.68
C ALA A 253 -49.17 14.46 26.17
N LYS A 254 -48.82 15.47 26.95
CA LYS A 254 -49.08 15.65 28.38
C LYS A 254 -50.09 14.66 28.97
N ASN A 255 -49.59 13.68 29.72
CA ASN A 255 -50.42 12.82 30.57
C ASN A 255 -50.10 13.16 32.03
N ASP A 256 -50.96 13.97 32.65
CA ASP A 256 -50.86 14.42 34.06
C ASP A 256 -50.86 13.26 35.09
N ASP A 257 -51.14 12.02 34.66
CA ASP A 257 -51.16 10.79 35.48
C ASP A 257 -49.89 9.92 35.37
N THR A 258 -48.89 10.33 34.60
CA THR A 258 -47.66 9.52 34.43
C THR A 258 -46.63 9.88 35.50
N PRO A 259 -46.03 8.91 36.21
CA PRO A 259 -44.96 9.19 37.16
C PRO A 259 -43.85 9.99 36.47
N PRO A 260 -43.35 11.07 37.07
CA PRO A 260 -42.33 11.91 36.47
C PRO A 260 -41.05 11.10 36.21
N GLN A 261 -40.72 10.93 34.92
CA GLN A 261 -39.54 10.20 34.47
C GLN A 261 -38.37 11.17 34.32
N MET A 262 -37.20 10.75 34.81
CA MET A 262 -35.94 11.52 34.72
C MET A 262 -35.06 11.03 33.56
N ALA A 263 -35.56 10.09 32.76
CA ALA A 263 -34.85 9.48 31.65
C ALA A 263 -35.81 9.20 30.49
N PHE A 264 -35.43 9.64 29.30
CA PHE A 264 -36.21 9.47 28.08
C PHE A 264 -35.35 8.89 26.98
N ASP A 265 -35.80 7.77 26.44
CA ASP A 265 -35.17 7.12 25.30
C ASP A 265 -36.23 7.03 24.17
N PHE A 266 -35.94 7.60 23.00
CA PHE A 266 -36.82 7.53 21.83
C PHE A 266 -36.04 7.57 20.51
N LYS A 267 -36.62 6.98 19.46
CA LYS A 267 -36.02 6.92 18.12
C LYS A 267 -36.58 8.01 17.22
N VAL A 268 -35.72 8.62 16.42
CA VAL A 268 -36.09 9.60 15.40
C VAL A 268 -36.64 8.85 14.18
N ASN A 269 -37.95 8.92 13.96
CA ASN A 269 -38.62 8.27 12.82
C ASN A 269 -39.05 9.27 11.74
N ARG A 270 -39.29 10.52 12.11
CA ARG A 270 -39.74 11.59 11.20
C ARG A 270 -39.18 12.94 11.64
N GLY A 271 -39.18 13.90 10.72
CA GLY A 271 -38.86 15.30 11.05
C GLY A 271 -39.86 15.89 12.04
N GLY A 272 -39.37 16.72 12.95
CA GLY A 272 -40.18 17.32 14.01
C GLY A 272 -39.33 18.09 15.03
N SER A 273 -39.94 18.68 16.04
CA SER A 273 -39.21 19.37 17.10
C SER A 273 -38.92 18.46 18.30
N ILE A 274 -37.75 18.65 18.91
CA ILE A 274 -37.41 18.17 20.25
C ILE A 274 -37.21 19.41 21.12
N ALA A 275 -37.98 19.54 22.19
CA ALA A 275 -37.83 20.62 23.15
C ALA A 275 -37.68 20.06 24.57
N VAL A 276 -36.68 20.58 25.27
CA VAL A 276 -36.54 20.42 26.72
C VAL A 276 -37.04 21.73 27.34
N GLU A 277 -38.16 21.68 28.03
CA GLU A 277 -38.85 22.82 28.63
C GLU A 277 -38.45 22.97 30.10
N GLY A 278 -38.02 24.17 30.50
CA GLY A 278 -37.65 24.52 31.88
C GLY A 278 -36.35 25.34 31.96
N PRO A 279 -35.74 25.49 33.16
CA PRO A 279 -34.54 26.29 33.33
C PRO A 279 -33.35 25.70 32.54
N ALA A 280 -32.74 26.48 31.64
CA ALA A 280 -31.71 26.03 30.69
C ALA A 280 -32.18 25.00 29.63
N GLY A 281 -33.49 24.98 29.35
CA GLY A 281 -34.07 24.23 28.23
C GLY A 281 -33.57 24.68 26.86
N ARG A 282 -33.67 23.79 25.86
CA ARG A 282 -33.31 24.05 24.45
C ARG A 282 -34.31 23.39 23.52
N THR A 283 -34.42 23.93 22.30
CA THR A 283 -35.27 23.39 21.25
C THR A 283 -34.48 23.17 19.97
N TRP A 284 -34.67 21.99 19.36
CA TRP A 284 -34.12 21.64 18.07
C TRP A 284 -35.22 21.26 17.09
N ASN A 285 -35.11 21.73 15.86
CA ASN A 285 -35.90 21.29 14.73
C ASN A 285 -35.11 20.21 14.00
N VAL A 286 -35.54 18.96 14.16
CA VAL A 286 -34.87 17.80 13.58
C VAL A 286 -35.33 17.59 12.14
N MET A 287 -34.38 17.64 11.22
CA MET A 287 -34.55 17.21 9.83
C MET A 287 -34.03 15.79 9.70
N VAL A 288 -34.87 14.88 9.21
CA VAL A 288 -34.51 13.46 9.08
C VAL A 288 -33.99 13.18 7.69
N ARG A 289 -32.80 12.59 7.62
CA ARG A 289 -32.27 11.99 6.38
C ARG A 289 -32.68 10.53 6.34
N ALA A 290 -33.50 10.16 5.37
CA ALA A 290 -33.81 8.77 5.10
C ALA A 290 -32.60 8.11 4.43
N ASP A 291 -32.47 6.83 4.69
CA ASP A 291 -31.46 5.95 4.14
C ASP A 291 -31.93 5.43 2.78
N GLU A 292 -31.08 5.49 1.76
CA GLU A 292 -31.43 5.09 0.39
C GLU A 292 -31.11 3.60 0.20
N ALA A 293 -31.95 2.89 -0.54
CA ALA A 293 -31.67 1.49 -0.85
C ALA A 293 -30.45 1.39 -1.77
N PRO A 294 -29.66 0.29 -1.69
CA PRO A 294 -28.48 0.13 -2.53
C PRO A 294 -28.87 0.09 -4.01
N GLU A 295 -27.94 0.40 -4.90
CA GLU A 295 -28.07 0.26 -6.34
C GLU A 295 -27.03 -0.76 -6.83
N ILE A 296 -27.45 -1.63 -7.74
CA ILE A 296 -26.59 -2.63 -8.36
C ILE A 296 -26.89 -2.72 -9.85
N GLU A 297 -25.86 -2.82 -10.68
CA GLU A 297 -25.96 -2.92 -12.13
C GLU A 297 -24.91 -3.88 -12.69
N ILE A 298 -25.28 -4.63 -13.73
CA ILE A 298 -24.38 -5.53 -14.47
C ILE A 298 -23.79 -4.73 -15.64
N LEU A 299 -22.47 -4.60 -15.70
CA LEU A 299 -21.78 -3.69 -16.63
C LEU A 299 -21.65 -4.23 -18.06
N GLY A 300 -21.89 -5.53 -18.29
CA GLY A 300 -21.73 -6.14 -19.60
C GLY A 300 -22.09 -7.63 -19.66
N ALA A 301 -21.71 -8.27 -20.77
CA ALA A 301 -21.85 -9.72 -20.95
C ALA A 301 -20.81 -10.48 -20.09
N PRO A 302 -21.09 -11.74 -19.73
CA PRO A 302 -20.10 -12.57 -19.06
C PRO A 302 -18.92 -12.87 -20.00
N ASN A 303 -17.71 -12.80 -19.46
CA ASN A 303 -16.50 -13.30 -20.10
C ASN A 303 -16.12 -14.66 -19.51
N VAL A 304 -15.27 -15.40 -20.22
CA VAL A 304 -14.74 -16.70 -19.79
C VAL A 304 -13.25 -16.54 -19.59
N SER A 305 -12.78 -16.83 -18.38
CA SER A 305 -11.34 -16.82 -18.11
C SER A 305 -10.64 -17.98 -18.82
N ALA A 306 -9.31 -17.91 -18.93
CA ALA A 306 -8.48 -18.99 -19.49
C ALA A 306 -8.70 -20.37 -18.82
N MET A 307 -9.13 -20.39 -17.54
CA MET A 307 -9.42 -21.62 -16.79
C MET A 307 -10.87 -22.12 -16.97
N GLY A 308 -11.69 -21.44 -17.79
CA GLY A 308 -13.10 -21.76 -18.00
C GLY A 308 -14.04 -21.20 -16.93
N GLU A 309 -13.57 -20.27 -16.09
CA GLU A 309 -14.39 -19.63 -15.06
C GLU A 309 -15.21 -18.48 -15.68
N MET A 310 -16.47 -18.34 -15.27
CA MET A 310 -17.30 -17.21 -15.67
C MET A 310 -16.83 -15.96 -14.92
N GLN A 311 -16.63 -14.86 -15.64
CA GLN A 311 -16.41 -13.52 -15.08
C GLN A 311 -17.55 -12.59 -15.47
N LEU A 312 -18.29 -12.06 -14.49
CA LEU A 312 -19.39 -11.13 -14.73
C LEU A 312 -19.13 -9.81 -13.98
N PRO A 313 -18.77 -8.72 -14.67
CA PRO A 313 -18.53 -7.43 -14.05
C PRO A 313 -19.83 -6.78 -13.58
N PHE A 314 -19.81 -6.22 -12.37
CA PHE A 314 -20.94 -5.49 -11.80
C PHE A 314 -20.44 -4.27 -11.02
N VAL A 315 -21.31 -3.28 -10.89
CA VAL A 315 -21.11 -2.11 -10.03
C VAL A 315 -22.18 -2.10 -8.95
N ALA A 316 -21.78 -1.75 -7.73
CA ALA A 316 -22.70 -1.57 -6.62
C ALA A 316 -22.42 -0.23 -5.91
N THR A 317 -23.49 0.51 -5.60
CA THR A 317 -23.43 1.84 -4.99
C THR A 317 -24.44 1.96 -3.85
N ASP A 318 -24.04 2.57 -2.75
CA ASP A 318 -24.89 2.81 -1.58
C ASP A 318 -24.35 4.00 -0.76
N ASP A 319 -25.19 4.79 -0.10
CA ASP A 319 -24.72 5.99 0.62
C ASP A 319 -24.03 5.69 1.96
N TYR A 320 -24.31 4.54 2.58
CA TYR A 320 -23.63 4.03 3.77
C TYR A 320 -22.80 2.76 3.53
N GLY A 321 -22.84 2.24 2.30
CA GLY A 321 -22.06 1.13 1.80
C GLY A 321 -22.83 -0.20 1.79
N VAL A 322 -22.59 -0.98 0.75
CA VAL A 322 -23.18 -2.32 0.59
C VAL A 322 -22.53 -3.29 1.59
N GLU A 323 -23.34 -4.07 2.31
CA GLU A 323 -22.86 -5.05 3.29
C GLU A 323 -22.61 -6.41 2.62
N ALA A 324 -23.56 -6.89 1.82
CA ALA A 324 -23.50 -8.16 1.14
C ALA A 324 -24.23 -8.12 -0.21
N GLY A 325 -23.96 -9.10 -1.07
CA GLY A 325 -24.72 -9.30 -2.29
C GLY A 325 -24.75 -10.75 -2.73
N GLU A 326 -25.75 -11.10 -3.54
CA GLU A 326 -25.95 -12.45 -4.07
C GLU A 326 -26.37 -12.39 -5.54
N ALA A 327 -25.77 -13.23 -6.37
CA ALA A 327 -26.23 -13.51 -7.72
C ALA A 327 -27.09 -14.78 -7.71
N ARG A 328 -28.30 -14.68 -8.25
CA ARG A 328 -29.20 -15.81 -8.49
C ARG A 328 -29.26 -16.11 -9.97
N ILE A 329 -28.88 -17.34 -10.33
CA ILE A 329 -28.89 -17.84 -11.69
C ILE A 329 -30.00 -18.88 -11.80
N MET A 330 -30.91 -18.68 -12.74
CA MET A 330 -32.03 -19.58 -13.02
C MET A 330 -32.01 -20.02 -14.48
N LEU A 331 -32.39 -21.28 -14.74
CA LEU A 331 -32.52 -21.79 -16.10
C LEU A 331 -33.68 -21.10 -16.85
N ASP A 332 -33.40 -20.54 -18.02
CA ASP A 332 -34.44 -20.01 -18.92
C ASP A 332 -34.97 -21.13 -19.82
N LEU A 333 -35.88 -21.94 -19.27
CA LEU A 333 -36.42 -23.11 -19.96
C LEU A 333 -37.14 -22.76 -21.29
N ALA A 334 -37.63 -21.54 -21.46
CA ALA A 334 -38.32 -21.12 -22.69
C ALA A 334 -37.35 -20.89 -23.84
N SER A 335 -36.11 -20.49 -23.54
CA SER A 335 -35.05 -20.24 -24.51
C SER A 335 -34.19 -21.48 -24.81
N VAL A 336 -34.30 -22.54 -24.01
CA VAL A 336 -33.60 -23.82 -24.24
C VAL A 336 -34.14 -24.53 -25.48
N ASP A 337 -33.25 -24.93 -26.37
CA ASP A 337 -33.59 -25.80 -27.49
C ASP A 337 -33.75 -27.26 -27.05
N ARG A 338 -35.01 -27.70 -26.92
CA ARG A 338 -35.40 -29.00 -26.34
C ARG A 338 -35.34 -30.15 -27.34
N ARG A 339 -34.15 -30.43 -27.89
CA ARG A 339 -33.87 -31.57 -28.78
C ARG A 339 -33.10 -32.68 -28.07
N TYR A 340 -33.12 -33.89 -28.64
CA TYR A 340 -32.37 -35.05 -28.14
C TYR A 340 -32.64 -35.35 -26.65
N GLY A 341 -31.63 -35.35 -25.78
CA GLY A 341 -31.81 -35.63 -24.35
C GLY A 341 -32.51 -34.52 -23.56
N LEU A 342 -32.63 -33.31 -24.12
CA LEU A 342 -33.36 -32.20 -23.50
C LEU A 342 -34.88 -32.23 -23.83
N SER A 343 -35.34 -33.24 -24.58
CA SER A 343 -36.76 -33.42 -24.91
C SER A 343 -37.61 -33.80 -23.69
N ALA A 344 -37.04 -34.56 -22.75
CA ALA A 344 -37.67 -34.84 -21.46
C ALA A 344 -37.85 -33.55 -20.65
N GLU A 345 -38.85 -33.50 -19.76
CA GLU A 345 -38.96 -32.38 -18.81
C GLU A 345 -37.78 -32.43 -17.83
N PRO A 346 -37.10 -31.29 -17.58
CA PRO A 346 -36.00 -31.26 -16.61
C PRO A 346 -36.53 -31.63 -15.22
N GLU A 347 -35.73 -32.37 -14.48
CA GLU A 347 -36.01 -32.56 -13.04
C GLU A 347 -35.88 -31.24 -12.29
N ALA A 348 -36.74 -31.03 -11.28
CA ALA A 348 -36.73 -29.81 -10.50
C ALA A 348 -35.40 -29.67 -9.73
N ARG A 349 -34.70 -28.56 -9.95
CA ARG A 349 -33.44 -28.23 -9.27
C ARG A 349 -33.55 -26.84 -8.64
N ALA A 350 -32.79 -26.63 -7.57
CA ALA A 350 -32.67 -25.32 -6.95
C ALA A 350 -31.96 -24.33 -7.88
N GLU A 351 -32.26 -23.05 -7.73
CA GLU A 351 -31.49 -21.97 -8.37
C GLU A 351 -30.06 -21.93 -7.83
N ILE A 352 -29.11 -21.51 -8.67
CA ILE A 352 -27.73 -21.32 -8.24
C ILE A 352 -27.68 -19.98 -7.53
N THR A 353 -27.24 -19.97 -6.28
CA THR A 353 -27.00 -18.74 -5.51
C THR A 353 -25.52 -18.62 -5.23
N VAL A 354 -24.91 -17.54 -5.69
CA VAL A 354 -23.48 -17.27 -5.51
C VAL A 354 -23.30 -15.93 -4.80
N PRO A 355 -22.51 -15.86 -3.72
CA PRO A 355 -22.23 -14.59 -3.06
C PRO A 355 -21.43 -13.67 -3.99
N LEU A 356 -21.84 -12.41 -4.08
CA LEU A 356 -21.10 -11.41 -4.84
C LEU A 356 -19.80 -11.05 -4.10
N PRO A 357 -18.67 -10.93 -4.82
CA PRO A 357 -17.42 -10.52 -4.21
C PRO A 357 -17.50 -9.08 -3.72
N MET A 358 -17.03 -8.85 -2.50
CA MET A 358 -16.94 -7.51 -1.92
C MET A 358 -15.50 -7.01 -2.00
N PRO A 359 -15.27 -5.70 -2.18
CA PRO A 359 -13.93 -5.14 -2.20
C PRO A 359 -13.25 -5.41 -0.85
N ILE A 360 -12.08 -6.03 -0.94
CA ILE A 360 -11.24 -6.42 0.21
C ILE A 360 -10.76 -5.16 0.94
N SER A 361 -10.32 -4.17 0.16
CA SER A 361 -9.89 -2.87 0.63
C SER A 361 -10.59 -1.74 -0.12
N GLY A 362 -10.61 -0.56 0.49
CA GLY A 362 -11.34 0.59 -0.05
C GLY A 362 -12.83 0.65 0.35
N SER A 363 -13.53 1.59 -0.28
CA SER A 363 -14.89 1.98 0.07
C SER A 363 -15.93 1.02 -0.50
N ARG A 364 -16.96 0.68 0.29
CA ARG A 364 -18.14 -0.07 -0.17
C ARG A 364 -19.30 0.83 -0.61
N ILE A 365 -19.09 2.16 -0.61
CA ILE A 365 -20.08 3.16 -1.06
C ILE A 365 -20.24 3.12 -2.59
N ASN A 366 -19.17 2.87 -3.33
CA ASN A 366 -19.20 2.70 -4.78
C ASN A 366 -17.99 1.86 -5.16
N PHE A 367 -18.23 0.70 -5.75
CA PHE A 367 -17.18 -0.18 -6.23
C PHE A 367 -17.63 -0.96 -7.47
N GLU A 368 -16.64 -1.32 -8.28
CA GLU A 368 -16.76 -2.22 -9.42
C GLU A 368 -15.95 -3.48 -9.12
N GLU A 369 -16.59 -4.63 -9.24
CA GLU A 369 -15.98 -5.94 -9.00
C GLU A 369 -16.47 -6.96 -10.03
N LYS A 370 -15.76 -8.08 -10.16
CA LYS A 370 -16.12 -9.16 -11.07
C LYS A 370 -16.55 -10.39 -10.29
N LEU A 371 -17.77 -10.88 -10.51
CA LEU A 371 -18.19 -12.19 -10.04
C LEU A 371 -17.44 -13.26 -10.84
N VAL A 372 -16.49 -13.94 -10.19
CA VAL A 372 -15.71 -15.04 -10.77
C VAL A 372 -16.12 -16.35 -10.11
N ASP A 373 -16.67 -17.28 -10.90
CA ASP A 373 -17.04 -18.61 -10.41
C ASP A 373 -17.03 -19.65 -11.55
N ASP A 374 -16.84 -20.93 -11.20
CA ASP A 374 -16.73 -22.03 -12.15
C ASP A 374 -17.99 -22.90 -12.16
N PHE A 375 -18.78 -22.75 -13.23
CA PHE A 375 -20.00 -23.53 -13.45
C PHE A 375 -19.82 -24.70 -14.41
N SER A 376 -18.59 -25.07 -14.76
CA SER A 376 -18.31 -26.05 -15.81
C SER A 376 -18.93 -27.43 -15.54
N GLN A 377 -18.96 -27.85 -14.28
CA GLN A 377 -19.58 -29.13 -13.89
C GLN A 377 -21.10 -29.04 -13.71
N HIS A 378 -21.67 -27.83 -13.72
CA HIS A 378 -23.09 -27.62 -13.47
C HIS A 378 -23.93 -28.12 -14.67
N PRO A 379 -25.13 -28.73 -14.44
CA PRO A 379 -26.01 -29.19 -15.52
C PRO A 379 -26.45 -28.09 -16.51
N TRP A 380 -26.40 -26.83 -16.07
CA TRP A 380 -26.79 -25.67 -16.89
C TRP A 380 -25.62 -25.03 -17.63
N ALA A 381 -24.41 -25.59 -17.53
CA ALA A 381 -23.27 -25.15 -18.33
C ALA A 381 -23.65 -25.16 -19.82
N ASN A 382 -23.32 -24.07 -20.52
CA ASN A 382 -23.64 -23.84 -21.93
C ASN A 382 -25.15 -23.79 -22.27
N LEU A 383 -26.03 -23.61 -21.27
CA LEU A 383 -27.47 -23.39 -21.48
C LEU A 383 -27.88 -21.94 -21.21
N PRO A 384 -28.98 -21.46 -21.83
CA PRO A 384 -29.53 -20.14 -21.54
C PRO A 384 -30.07 -20.05 -20.11
N VAL A 385 -29.63 -19.04 -19.39
CA VAL A 385 -30.00 -18.73 -18.00
C VAL A 385 -30.39 -17.25 -17.87
N THR A 386 -31.15 -16.94 -16.83
CA THR A 386 -31.37 -15.57 -16.36
C THR A 386 -30.61 -15.34 -15.08
N VAL A 387 -29.83 -14.27 -15.02
CA VAL A 387 -29.10 -13.84 -13.83
C VAL A 387 -29.76 -12.60 -13.24
N ALA A 388 -30.05 -12.62 -11.95
CA ALA A 388 -30.47 -11.46 -11.19
C ALA A 388 -29.56 -11.31 -9.97
N MET A 389 -29.02 -10.12 -9.76
CA MET A 389 -28.18 -9.80 -8.62
C MET A 389 -28.99 -9.03 -7.59
N THR A 390 -28.72 -9.31 -6.31
CA THR A 390 -29.32 -8.61 -5.18
C THR A 390 -28.21 -8.01 -4.33
N ALA A 391 -28.31 -6.74 -3.99
CA ALA A 391 -27.46 -6.07 -3.02
C ALA A 391 -28.23 -5.83 -1.72
N LEU A 392 -27.54 -5.95 -0.59
CA LEU A 392 -28.06 -5.75 0.76
C LEU A 392 -27.20 -4.71 1.47
N ASP A 393 -27.83 -3.67 2.00
CA ASP A 393 -27.17 -2.69 2.86
C ASP A 393 -27.23 -3.11 4.35
N ALA A 394 -26.59 -2.31 5.20
CA ALA A 394 -26.56 -2.56 6.65
C ALA A 394 -27.83 -2.11 7.40
N ALA A 395 -28.77 -1.47 6.72
CA ALA A 395 -30.11 -1.20 7.21
C ALA A 395 -31.14 -2.26 6.77
N GLU A 396 -30.66 -3.38 6.21
CA GLU A 396 -31.43 -4.51 5.67
C GLU A 396 -32.30 -4.15 4.45
N GLN A 397 -32.04 -3.03 3.78
CA GLN A 397 -32.68 -2.70 2.51
C GLN A 397 -32.02 -3.49 1.38
N GLN A 398 -32.84 -3.88 0.41
CA GLN A 398 -32.42 -4.71 -0.70
C GLN A 398 -32.80 -4.06 -2.02
N ALA A 399 -31.90 -4.19 -2.99
CA ALA A 399 -32.18 -3.88 -4.37
C ALA A 399 -31.79 -5.03 -5.27
N GLN A 400 -32.57 -5.21 -6.33
CA GLN A 400 -32.40 -6.31 -7.28
C GLN A 400 -32.28 -5.76 -8.69
N THR A 401 -31.36 -6.32 -9.47
CA THR A 401 -31.25 -6.00 -10.90
C THR A 401 -32.41 -6.58 -11.69
N ALA A 402 -32.68 -6.00 -12.86
CA ALA A 402 -33.52 -6.66 -13.85
C ALA A 402 -32.85 -7.98 -14.29
N PRO A 403 -33.61 -9.09 -14.47
CA PRO A 403 -33.04 -10.35 -14.93
C PRO A 403 -32.38 -10.19 -16.31
N MET A 404 -31.08 -10.49 -16.38
CA MET A 404 -30.31 -10.47 -17.61
C MET A 404 -30.26 -11.89 -18.19
N GLN A 405 -30.66 -12.05 -19.46
CA GLN A 405 -30.50 -13.31 -20.19
C GLN A 405 -29.05 -13.45 -20.66
N MET A 406 -28.46 -14.62 -20.42
CA MET A 406 -27.13 -14.98 -20.91
C MET A 406 -27.02 -16.50 -21.07
N THR A 407 -25.97 -16.98 -21.73
CA THR A 407 -25.62 -18.40 -21.70
C THR A 407 -24.65 -18.61 -20.54
N LEU A 408 -24.91 -19.57 -19.65
CA LEU A 408 -24.02 -19.84 -18.52
C LEU A 408 -22.69 -20.41 -19.06
N PRO A 409 -21.56 -19.72 -18.87
CA PRO A 409 -20.29 -20.24 -19.35
C PRO A 409 -19.89 -21.50 -18.59
N GLY A 410 -19.20 -22.40 -19.28
CA GLY A 410 -18.54 -23.53 -18.68
C GLY A 410 -17.43 -24.03 -19.60
N ARG A 411 -16.53 -24.85 -19.05
CA ARG A 411 -15.42 -25.46 -19.79
C ARG A 411 -15.90 -26.07 -21.10
N ARG A 412 -15.25 -25.66 -22.19
CA ARG A 412 -15.47 -26.20 -23.52
C ARG A 412 -14.52 -27.37 -23.72
N PHE A 413 -15.03 -28.42 -24.37
CA PHE A 413 -14.26 -29.60 -24.76
C PHE A 413 -14.08 -29.55 -26.27
N PHE A 414 -12.83 -29.60 -26.73
CA PHE A 414 -12.51 -29.49 -28.15
C PHE A 414 -12.35 -30.87 -28.78
N ASP A 415 -12.08 -31.92 -28.00
CA ASP A 415 -12.14 -33.28 -28.50
C ASP A 415 -13.60 -33.70 -28.77
N PRO A 416 -13.95 -34.15 -29.98
CA PRO A 416 -15.33 -34.51 -30.33
C PRO A 416 -15.93 -35.62 -29.47
N THR A 417 -15.10 -36.56 -29.00
CA THR A 417 -15.54 -37.67 -28.15
C THR A 417 -15.73 -37.21 -26.71
N ALA A 418 -14.83 -36.38 -26.18
CA ALA A 418 -15.00 -35.75 -24.88
C ALA A 418 -16.25 -34.85 -24.85
N ALA A 419 -16.45 -34.03 -25.88
CA ALA A 419 -17.66 -33.21 -26.04
C ALA A 419 -18.93 -34.06 -26.05
N ALA A 420 -18.94 -35.19 -26.77
CA ALA A 420 -20.07 -36.11 -26.78
C ALA A 420 -20.33 -36.73 -25.39
N VAL A 421 -19.30 -37.11 -24.64
CA VAL A 421 -19.45 -37.62 -23.27
C VAL A 421 -20.07 -36.56 -22.36
N ILE A 422 -19.64 -35.29 -22.47
CA ILE A 422 -20.19 -34.19 -21.67
C ILE A 422 -21.63 -33.85 -22.05
N GLU A 423 -22.00 -33.90 -23.32
CA GLU A 423 -23.40 -33.76 -23.72
C GLU A 423 -24.27 -34.88 -23.11
N LEU A 424 -23.77 -36.10 -23.11
CA LEU A 424 -24.46 -37.25 -22.54
C LEU A 424 -24.53 -37.20 -21.00
N ARG A 425 -23.51 -36.63 -20.35
CA ARG A 425 -23.50 -36.30 -18.93
C ARG A 425 -24.61 -35.30 -18.60
N ARG A 426 -24.71 -34.21 -19.39
CA ARG A 426 -25.80 -33.22 -19.27
C ARG A 426 -27.16 -33.88 -19.43
N ASP A 427 -27.33 -34.77 -20.41
CA ASP A 427 -28.59 -35.49 -20.62
C ASP A 427 -29.01 -36.31 -19.39
N ILE A 428 -28.08 -37.02 -18.73
CA ILE A 428 -28.35 -37.76 -17.49
C ILE A 428 -28.70 -36.81 -16.35
N LEU A 429 -27.99 -35.69 -16.21
CA LEU A 429 -28.25 -34.68 -15.18
C LEU A 429 -29.57 -33.93 -15.40
N TRP A 430 -30.00 -33.79 -16.65
CA TRP A 430 -31.26 -33.18 -17.04
C TRP A 430 -32.46 -34.00 -16.58
N ASN A 431 -32.44 -35.31 -16.87
CA ASN A 431 -33.46 -36.25 -16.43
C ASN A 431 -32.92 -37.69 -16.41
N ARG A 432 -33.16 -38.41 -15.31
CA ARG A 432 -32.67 -39.78 -15.10
C ARG A 432 -33.20 -40.79 -16.12
N SER A 433 -34.35 -40.51 -16.75
CA SER A 433 -34.89 -41.34 -17.83
C SER A 433 -33.97 -41.42 -19.06
N ASN A 434 -33.04 -40.47 -19.22
CA ASN A 434 -32.07 -40.46 -20.32
C ASN A 434 -30.99 -41.54 -20.18
N ALA A 435 -30.78 -42.13 -18.99
CA ALA A 435 -29.71 -43.11 -18.75
C ALA A 435 -29.70 -44.26 -19.78
N LYS A 436 -30.89 -44.80 -20.12
CA LYS A 436 -31.01 -45.86 -21.13
C LYS A 436 -30.56 -45.41 -22.53
N ARG A 437 -30.93 -44.19 -22.93
CA ARG A 437 -30.54 -43.61 -24.23
C ARG A 437 -29.03 -43.33 -24.23
N THR A 438 -28.51 -42.76 -23.15
CA THR A 438 -27.08 -42.47 -22.99
C THR A 438 -26.23 -43.72 -23.13
N ALA A 439 -26.59 -44.81 -22.45
CA ALA A 439 -25.88 -46.09 -22.59
C ALA A 439 -25.90 -46.63 -24.03
N GLN A 440 -27.03 -46.49 -24.74
CA GLN A 440 -27.13 -46.92 -26.14
C GLN A 440 -26.24 -46.10 -27.08
N ILE A 441 -26.15 -44.78 -26.85
CA ILE A 441 -25.30 -43.90 -27.65
C ILE A 441 -23.83 -44.17 -27.36
N LEU A 442 -23.42 -44.24 -26.10
CA LEU A 442 -22.05 -44.60 -25.72
C LEU A 442 -21.64 -45.95 -26.30
N ARG A 443 -22.52 -46.95 -26.26
CA ARG A 443 -22.28 -48.26 -26.89
C ARG A 443 -22.10 -48.16 -28.41
N ALA A 444 -22.88 -47.30 -29.08
CA ALA A 444 -22.77 -47.10 -30.51
C ALA A 444 -21.43 -46.43 -30.87
N VAL A 445 -21.00 -45.43 -30.08
CA VAL A 445 -19.69 -44.77 -30.22
C VAL A 445 -18.56 -45.78 -29.95
N SER A 446 -18.70 -46.65 -28.94
CA SER A 446 -17.69 -47.67 -28.60
C SER A 446 -17.57 -48.83 -29.60
N TYR A 447 -18.42 -48.89 -30.62
CA TYR A 447 -18.39 -49.97 -31.61
C TYR A 447 -17.24 -49.84 -32.62
N LEU A 448 -16.72 -48.63 -32.84
CA LEU A 448 -15.55 -48.34 -33.68
C LEU A 448 -14.42 -47.73 -32.82
N PRO A 449 -13.77 -48.53 -31.95
CA PRO A 449 -12.84 -48.01 -30.96
C PRO A 449 -11.59 -47.38 -31.58
N GLU A 450 -11.10 -47.87 -32.72
CA GLU A 450 -9.84 -47.36 -33.31
C GLU A 450 -9.93 -45.90 -33.79
N ASP A 451 -11.12 -45.42 -34.13
CA ASP A 451 -11.32 -44.02 -34.55
C ASP A 451 -11.78 -43.11 -33.40
N ALA A 452 -12.39 -43.69 -32.34
CA ALA A 452 -13.03 -42.93 -31.25
C ALA A 452 -12.24 -42.94 -29.94
N PHE A 453 -11.40 -43.95 -29.69
CA PHE A 453 -10.63 -44.09 -28.46
C PHE A 453 -9.18 -44.37 -28.82
N ARG A 454 -8.30 -43.41 -28.53
CA ARG A 454 -6.87 -43.49 -28.88
C ARG A 454 -6.10 -44.47 -27.98
N ASP A 455 -6.62 -44.75 -26.78
CA ASP A 455 -5.99 -45.63 -25.79
C ASP A 455 -6.92 -46.79 -25.32
N GLU A 456 -6.30 -47.95 -25.06
CA GLU A 456 -7.00 -49.14 -24.57
C GLU A 456 -7.54 -48.95 -23.16
N THR A 457 -6.87 -48.17 -22.30
CA THR A 457 -7.33 -47.97 -20.91
C THR A 457 -8.60 -47.12 -20.87
N THR A 458 -8.65 -46.05 -21.66
CA THR A 458 -9.85 -45.22 -21.80
C THR A 458 -11.00 -46.00 -22.44
N ALA A 459 -10.72 -46.86 -23.43
CA ALA A 459 -11.72 -47.75 -24.01
C ALA A 459 -12.30 -48.76 -23.00
N LEU A 460 -11.49 -49.27 -22.07
CA LEU A 460 -11.95 -50.13 -20.97
C LEU A 460 -12.82 -49.36 -19.97
N ARG A 461 -12.42 -48.15 -19.57
CA ARG A 461 -13.21 -47.27 -18.70
C ARG A 461 -14.58 -46.97 -19.30
N VAL A 462 -14.65 -46.67 -20.60
CA VAL A 462 -15.91 -46.44 -21.30
C VAL A 462 -16.82 -47.66 -21.23
N ARG A 463 -16.27 -48.88 -21.38
CA ARG A 463 -17.06 -50.12 -21.25
C ARG A 463 -17.60 -50.32 -19.83
N GLU A 464 -16.77 -50.10 -18.81
CA GLU A 464 -17.18 -50.17 -17.41
C GLU A 464 -18.31 -49.16 -17.12
N LEU A 465 -18.14 -47.93 -17.59
CA LEU A 465 -19.15 -46.88 -17.48
C LEU A 465 -20.46 -47.26 -18.18
N ILE A 466 -20.41 -47.82 -19.40
CA ILE A 466 -21.61 -48.30 -20.10
C ILE A 466 -22.33 -49.38 -19.28
N GLU A 467 -21.61 -50.37 -18.75
CA GLU A 467 -22.20 -51.44 -17.93
C GLU A 467 -22.84 -50.90 -16.65
N GLN A 468 -22.20 -49.92 -16.01
CA GLN A 468 -22.71 -49.22 -14.83
C GLN A 468 -24.00 -48.46 -15.16
N ILE A 469 -24.02 -47.66 -16.23
CA ILE A 469 -25.21 -46.92 -16.68
C ILE A 469 -26.35 -47.89 -17.01
N GLU A 470 -26.08 -48.99 -17.72
CA GLU A 470 -27.11 -49.98 -18.06
C GLU A 470 -27.70 -50.69 -16.83
N THR A 471 -26.85 -50.97 -15.84
CA THR A 471 -27.27 -51.58 -14.59
C THR A 471 -28.18 -50.62 -13.82
N LEU A 472 -27.75 -49.37 -13.63
CA LEU A 472 -28.52 -48.34 -12.95
C LEU A 472 -29.82 -48.00 -13.69
N ALA A 473 -29.80 -47.96 -15.02
CA ALA A 473 -30.99 -47.73 -15.83
C ALA A 473 -32.05 -48.85 -15.68
N ARG A 474 -31.66 -50.06 -15.26
CA ARG A 474 -32.59 -51.19 -15.02
C ARG A 474 -33.12 -51.23 -13.59
N PHE A 475 -32.28 -50.95 -12.61
CA PHE A 475 -32.61 -51.09 -11.19
C PHE A 475 -33.05 -49.78 -10.51
N GLY A 476 -32.89 -48.64 -11.19
CA GLY A 476 -33.18 -47.31 -10.69
C GLY A 476 -31.90 -46.51 -10.46
N LEU A 477 -31.95 -45.23 -10.84
CA LEU A 477 -30.88 -44.26 -10.62
C LEU A 477 -31.35 -43.34 -9.49
N ASP A 478 -30.70 -43.39 -8.32
CA ASP A 478 -30.93 -42.45 -7.23
C ASP A 478 -30.02 -41.22 -7.38
N ASP A 479 -30.22 -40.21 -6.51
CA ASP A 479 -29.48 -38.95 -6.56
C ASP A 479 -27.97 -39.19 -6.45
N ALA A 480 -27.55 -40.02 -5.49
CA ALA A 480 -26.12 -40.31 -5.25
C ALA A 480 -25.47 -41.04 -6.43
N ALA A 481 -26.15 -42.02 -7.03
CA ALA A 481 -25.61 -42.72 -8.20
C ALA A 481 -25.60 -41.83 -9.44
N GLN A 482 -26.57 -40.92 -9.61
CA GLN A 482 -26.57 -39.95 -10.70
C GLN A 482 -25.38 -39.00 -10.58
N ASP A 483 -25.10 -38.48 -9.39
CA ASP A 483 -23.99 -37.56 -9.15
C ASP A 483 -22.63 -38.26 -9.35
N GLN A 484 -22.47 -39.49 -8.83
CA GLN A 484 -21.26 -40.28 -9.05
C GLN A 484 -21.06 -40.57 -10.54
N LEU A 485 -22.10 -40.99 -11.25
CA LEU A 485 -22.02 -41.27 -12.68
C LEU A 485 -21.67 -40.01 -13.48
N ALA A 486 -22.26 -38.87 -13.11
CA ALA A 486 -21.93 -37.59 -13.71
C ALA A 486 -20.46 -37.19 -13.44
N GLN A 487 -19.93 -37.51 -12.26
CA GLN A 487 -18.52 -37.31 -11.95
C GLN A 487 -17.62 -38.23 -12.78
N ASP A 488 -17.93 -39.52 -12.85
CA ASP A 488 -17.16 -40.50 -13.63
C ASP A 488 -17.11 -40.11 -15.13
N MET A 489 -18.24 -39.60 -15.66
CA MET A 489 -18.30 -39.06 -17.03
C MET A 489 -17.50 -37.78 -17.23
N TRP A 490 -17.45 -36.91 -16.21
CA TRP A 490 -16.63 -35.70 -16.24
C TRP A 490 -15.15 -36.05 -16.27
N ASP A 491 -14.71 -36.93 -15.36
CA ASP A 491 -13.33 -37.37 -15.27
C ASP A 491 -12.89 -38.11 -16.54
N LEU A 492 -13.77 -38.94 -17.13
CA LEU A 492 -13.54 -39.57 -18.42
C LEU A 492 -13.40 -38.54 -19.56
N ALA A 493 -14.22 -37.51 -19.58
CA ALA A 493 -14.12 -36.46 -20.59
C ALA A 493 -12.83 -35.64 -20.45
N LEU A 494 -12.38 -35.36 -19.22
CA LEU A 494 -11.08 -34.74 -18.97
C LEU A 494 -9.94 -35.62 -19.48
N GLU A 495 -9.98 -36.92 -19.19
CA GLU A 495 -8.98 -37.88 -19.67
C GLU A 495 -8.97 -37.99 -21.19
N LEU A 496 -10.14 -37.96 -21.84
CA LEU A 496 -10.26 -37.95 -23.30
C LEU A 496 -9.73 -36.65 -23.92
N GLU A 497 -10.02 -35.51 -23.29
CA GLU A 497 -9.54 -34.20 -23.74
C GLU A 497 -8.03 -34.10 -23.59
N GLU A 498 -7.49 -34.40 -22.40
CA GLU A 498 -6.09 -34.23 -22.03
C GLU A 498 -5.20 -35.35 -22.57
N GLY A 499 -5.70 -36.59 -22.65
CA GLY A 499 -5.06 -37.80 -23.19
C GLY A 499 -3.77 -38.25 -22.48
N ASP A 500 -3.11 -39.29 -22.99
CA ASP A 500 -1.84 -39.77 -22.41
C ASP A 500 -0.68 -38.80 -22.73
N LEU A 501 0.00 -38.29 -21.71
CA LEU A 501 1.00 -37.22 -21.83
C LEU A 501 2.40 -37.75 -22.12
N GLU A 502 2.60 -39.03 -22.45
CA GLU A 502 3.95 -39.60 -22.57
C GLU A 502 4.72 -39.17 -23.83
N ASP A 503 4.06 -38.88 -24.96
CA ASP A 503 4.71 -38.48 -26.22
C ASP A 503 4.55 -36.97 -26.51
N ALA A 504 5.66 -36.24 -26.60
CA ALA A 504 5.63 -34.80 -26.88
C ALA A 504 5.10 -34.47 -28.28
N ARG A 505 5.27 -35.36 -29.27
CA ARG A 505 4.72 -35.19 -30.62
C ARG A 505 3.20 -35.15 -30.60
N GLU A 506 2.61 -36.10 -29.88
CA GLU A 506 1.15 -36.22 -29.77
C GLU A 506 0.56 -35.07 -28.94
N ARG A 507 1.28 -34.54 -27.94
CA ARG A 507 0.89 -33.32 -27.21
C ARG A 507 0.84 -32.10 -28.12
N MET A 508 1.85 -31.90 -28.96
CA MET A 508 1.90 -30.78 -29.91
C MET A 508 0.75 -30.85 -30.92
N ARG A 509 0.53 -32.03 -31.52
CA ARG A 509 -0.59 -32.25 -32.44
C ARG A 509 -1.95 -31.95 -31.77
N ARG A 510 -2.13 -32.38 -30.51
CA ARG A 510 -3.33 -32.08 -29.72
C ARG A 510 -3.53 -30.59 -29.49
N ALA A 511 -2.50 -29.89 -29.02
CA ALA A 511 -2.59 -28.45 -28.80
C ALA A 511 -2.97 -27.69 -30.09
N GLN A 512 -2.45 -28.14 -31.24
CA GLN A 512 -2.82 -27.60 -32.56
C GLN A 512 -4.28 -27.91 -32.93
N GLU A 513 -4.73 -29.16 -32.78
CA GLU A 513 -6.10 -29.57 -33.06
C GLU A 513 -7.10 -28.79 -32.19
N ARG A 514 -6.84 -28.65 -30.88
CA ARG A 514 -7.69 -27.88 -29.96
C ARG A 514 -7.74 -26.40 -30.32
N LEU A 515 -6.60 -25.78 -30.61
CA LEU A 515 -6.54 -24.39 -31.03
C LEU A 515 -7.35 -24.16 -32.32
N ASN A 516 -7.19 -25.03 -33.32
CA ASN A 516 -7.94 -24.94 -34.58
C ASN A 516 -9.45 -25.07 -34.33
N GLU A 517 -9.85 -26.02 -33.48
CA GLU A 517 -11.25 -26.22 -33.13
C GLU A 517 -11.83 -25.06 -32.31
N ALA A 518 -11.03 -24.44 -31.43
CA ALA A 518 -11.38 -23.23 -30.69
C ALA A 518 -11.63 -22.05 -31.62
N ILE A 519 -10.79 -21.87 -32.64
CA ILE A 519 -10.95 -20.84 -33.66
C ILE A 519 -12.23 -21.09 -34.47
N LYS A 520 -12.46 -22.33 -34.93
CA LYS A 520 -13.67 -22.70 -35.68
C LYS A 520 -14.96 -22.46 -34.90
N ASN A 521 -14.94 -22.75 -33.60
CA ASN A 521 -16.10 -22.63 -32.71
C ASN A 521 -16.22 -21.24 -32.06
N GLY A 522 -15.39 -20.27 -32.45
CA GLY A 522 -15.43 -18.90 -31.95
C GLY A 522 -15.18 -18.83 -30.43
N ALA A 523 -14.06 -19.36 -29.96
CA ALA A 523 -13.59 -19.17 -28.59
C ALA A 523 -13.27 -17.69 -28.29
N SER A 524 -13.25 -17.35 -27.00
CA SER A 524 -12.87 -16.01 -26.56
C SER A 524 -11.38 -15.75 -26.79
N ASP A 525 -10.99 -14.48 -26.91
CA ASP A 525 -9.59 -14.10 -27.14
C ASP A 525 -8.66 -14.59 -26.01
N GLU A 526 -9.16 -14.63 -24.77
CA GLU A 526 -8.45 -15.15 -23.59
C GLU A 526 -8.21 -16.66 -23.68
N GLU A 527 -9.23 -17.45 -24.04
CA GLU A 527 -9.09 -18.91 -24.26
C GLU A 527 -8.11 -19.22 -25.40
N ILE A 528 -8.17 -18.45 -26.49
CA ILE A 528 -7.28 -18.63 -27.65
C ILE A 528 -5.83 -18.32 -27.26
N ALA A 529 -5.60 -17.28 -26.46
CA ALA A 529 -4.26 -16.93 -25.99
C ALA A 529 -3.64 -18.05 -25.14
N GLU A 530 -4.43 -18.71 -24.28
CA GLU A 530 -3.98 -19.85 -23.47
C GLU A 530 -3.63 -21.06 -24.36
N LEU A 531 -4.51 -21.41 -25.30
CA LEU A 531 -4.27 -22.52 -26.24
C LEU A 531 -3.04 -22.28 -27.13
N MET A 532 -2.78 -21.02 -27.52
CA MET A 532 -1.55 -20.63 -28.20
C MET A 532 -0.31 -20.85 -27.32
N GLN A 533 -0.41 -20.56 -26.02
CA GLN A 533 0.69 -20.78 -25.08
C GLN A 533 0.92 -22.28 -24.84
N GLU A 534 -0.15 -23.08 -24.75
CA GLU A 534 -0.08 -24.55 -24.70
C GLU A 534 0.63 -25.09 -25.95
N LEU A 535 0.25 -24.62 -27.14
CA LEU A 535 0.90 -25.02 -28.40
C LEU A 535 2.39 -24.65 -28.43
N ARG A 536 2.78 -23.45 -27.97
CA ARG A 536 4.20 -23.07 -27.86
C ARG A 536 4.96 -24.05 -26.96
N ARG A 537 4.42 -24.33 -25.77
CA ARG A 537 5.02 -25.24 -24.79
C ARG A 537 5.18 -26.66 -25.36
N ALA A 538 4.13 -27.18 -25.99
CA ALA A 538 4.15 -28.51 -26.58
C ALA A 538 5.15 -28.62 -27.75
N THR A 539 5.25 -27.57 -28.58
CA THR A 539 6.26 -27.49 -29.65
C THR A 539 7.68 -27.45 -29.10
N ASP A 540 7.94 -26.68 -28.05
CA ASP A 540 9.26 -26.62 -27.41
C ASP A 540 9.69 -27.97 -26.83
N GLU A 541 8.75 -28.69 -26.19
CA GLU A 541 8.97 -30.03 -25.67
C GLU A 541 9.24 -31.05 -26.79
N PHE A 542 8.49 -30.98 -27.89
CA PHE A 542 8.71 -31.83 -29.06
C PHE A 542 10.10 -31.61 -29.65
N MET A 543 10.56 -30.36 -29.79
CA MET A 543 11.90 -30.05 -30.28
C MET A 543 12.99 -30.57 -29.34
N GLN A 544 12.80 -30.47 -28.03
CA GLN A 544 13.72 -31.05 -27.05
C GLN A 544 13.79 -32.58 -27.15
N GLN A 545 12.66 -33.25 -27.38
CA GLN A 545 12.63 -34.68 -27.60
C GLN A 545 13.38 -35.06 -28.89
N LEU A 546 13.12 -34.36 -30.00
CA LEU A 546 13.80 -34.59 -31.28
C LEU A 546 15.33 -34.42 -31.16
N GLN A 547 15.79 -33.40 -30.43
CA GLN A 547 17.22 -33.19 -30.17
C GLN A 547 17.85 -34.32 -29.36
N ARG A 548 17.12 -34.86 -28.37
CA ARG A 548 17.58 -36.03 -27.60
C ARG A 548 17.65 -37.28 -28.47
N GLU A 549 16.64 -37.52 -29.30
CA GLU A 549 16.61 -38.66 -30.24
C GLU A 549 17.74 -38.57 -31.29
N GLN A 550 18.05 -37.37 -31.79
CA GLN A 550 19.20 -37.15 -32.68
C GLN A 550 20.54 -37.37 -31.97
N ALA A 551 20.67 -36.96 -30.70
CA ALA A 551 21.86 -37.18 -29.90
C ALA A 551 22.06 -38.67 -29.58
N GLU A 552 20.99 -39.40 -29.23
CA GLU A 552 21.04 -40.83 -28.93
C GLU A 552 21.26 -41.70 -30.19
N ASN A 553 20.66 -41.34 -31.33
CA ASN A 553 20.89 -42.02 -32.61
C ASN A 553 22.26 -41.68 -33.25
N GLY A 554 22.94 -40.63 -32.76
CA GLY A 554 24.28 -40.24 -33.19
C GLY A 554 25.43 -41.05 -32.58
N GLU A 555 25.19 -41.86 -31.54
CA GLU A 555 26.27 -42.55 -30.79
C GLU A 555 26.65 -43.94 -31.34
N GLY A 556 26.20 -44.31 -32.55
CA GLY A 556 26.35 -45.67 -33.10
C GLY A 556 27.28 -45.86 -34.31
N LYS A 557 27.90 -44.83 -34.90
CA LYS A 557 28.76 -45.00 -36.09
C LYS A 557 30.17 -44.42 -35.90
N ASP A 558 31.12 -45.35 -35.88
CA ASP A 558 32.56 -45.12 -35.81
C ASP A 558 33.09 -44.14 -36.88
N GLN A 559 33.98 -43.27 -36.40
CA GLN A 559 34.87 -42.33 -37.08
C GLN A 559 35.27 -42.68 -38.53
N SER A 560 34.75 -41.93 -39.51
CA SER A 560 35.54 -41.39 -40.65
C SER A 560 34.67 -40.53 -41.59
N GLN A 561 35.24 -39.38 -42.00
CA GLN A 561 34.75 -38.40 -42.99
C GLN A 561 33.59 -37.48 -42.56
N GLN A 562 33.96 -36.27 -42.12
CA GLN A 562 33.10 -35.08 -42.09
C GLN A 562 32.93 -34.55 -43.52
N GLU A 563 31.93 -35.06 -44.23
CA GLU A 563 31.23 -34.35 -45.29
C GLU A 563 29.91 -33.86 -44.66
N GLN A 564 29.77 -32.55 -44.43
CA GLN A 564 28.50 -31.94 -44.03
C GLN A 564 27.62 -31.84 -45.27
N GLY A 565 26.85 -32.88 -45.54
CA GLY A 565 25.64 -32.73 -46.33
C GLY A 565 24.66 -31.87 -45.55
N GLU A 566 24.28 -30.73 -46.11
CA GLU A 566 23.25 -29.84 -45.57
C GLU A 566 21.92 -30.60 -45.44
N SER A 567 21.69 -31.19 -44.28
CA SER A 567 20.32 -31.30 -43.79
C SER A 567 19.88 -29.87 -43.47
N MET A 568 18.89 -29.38 -44.20
CA MET A 568 18.22 -28.10 -43.94
C MET A 568 17.70 -28.10 -42.50
N GLN A 569 18.51 -27.57 -41.58
CA GLN A 569 18.10 -27.30 -40.21
C GLN A 569 17.17 -26.08 -40.25
N MET A 570 15.86 -26.32 -40.31
CA MET A 570 14.88 -25.28 -40.06
C MET A 570 15.11 -24.72 -38.64
N THR A 571 15.40 -23.43 -38.52
CA THR A 571 15.79 -22.78 -37.27
C THR A 571 14.62 -22.68 -36.30
N GLN A 572 14.87 -22.92 -35.01
CA GLN A 572 13.89 -22.71 -33.90
C GLN A 572 13.24 -21.30 -33.97
N ASP A 573 13.97 -20.32 -34.49
CA ASP A 573 13.50 -18.95 -34.71
C ASP A 573 12.40 -18.83 -35.79
N ASP A 574 12.34 -19.74 -36.77
CA ASP A 574 11.34 -19.69 -37.86
C ASP A 574 9.97 -20.12 -37.36
N LEU A 575 9.93 -21.16 -36.53
CA LEU A 575 8.71 -21.62 -35.86
C LEU A 575 8.18 -20.54 -34.90
N GLN A 576 9.05 -19.88 -34.13
CA GLN A 576 8.64 -18.78 -33.26
C GLN A 576 8.04 -17.61 -34.04
N ARG A 577 8.65 -17.21 -35.17
CA ARG A 577 8.11 -16.16 -36.04
C ARG A 577 6.74 -16.51 -36.60
N MET A 578 6.50 -17.77 -36.94
CA MET A 578 5.19 -18.23 -37.42
C MET A 578 4.14 -18.18 -36.31
N MET A 579 4.48 -18.59 -35.10
CA MET A 579 3.59 -18.52 -33.92
C MET A 579 3.24 -17.08 -33.54
N ASP A 580 4.19 -16.16 -33.63
CA ASP A 580 3.94 -14.73 -33.40
C ASP A 580 3.07 -14.13 -34.52
N ARG A 581 3.27 -14.57 -35.77
CA ARG A 581 2.42 -14.17 -36.89
C ARG A 581 0.98 -14.65 -36.71
N ILE A 582 0.78 -15.87 -36.24
CA ILE A 582 -0.55 -16.40 -35.91
C ILE A 582 -1.18 -15.52 -34.82
N GLN A 583 -0.45 -15.17 -33.76
CA GLN A 583 -0.96 -14.31 -32.68
C GLN A 583 -1.34 -12.90 -33.19
N GLU A 584 -0.52 -12.29 -34.04
CA GLU A 584 -0.81 -10.98 -34.67
C GLU A 584 -2.10 -11.05 -35.51
N LEU A 585 -2.26 -12.08 -36.35
CA LEU A 585 -3.46 -12.27 -37.16
C LEU A 585 -4.71 -12.42 -36.28
N MET A 586 -4.61 -13.06 -35.12
CA MET A 586 -5.72 -13.20 -34.17
C MET A 586 -6.08 -11.85 -33.52
N GLN A 587 -5.09 -11.07 -33.08
CA GLN A 587 -5.32 -9.73 -32.51
C GLN A 587 -5.93 -8.76 -33.52
N GLU A 588 -5.60 -8.92 -34.81
CA GLU A 588 -6.21 -8.17 -35.91
C GLU A 588 -7.61 -8.68 -36.31
N GLY A 589 -8.10 -9.77 -35.71
CA GLY A 589 -9.39 -10.40 -36.03
C GLY A 589 -9.42 -11.16 -37.36
N ARG A 590 -8.26 -11.54 -37.91
CA ARG A 590 -8.07 -12.20 -39.22
C ARG A 590 -8.04 -13.72 -39.09
N MET A 591 -9.11 -14.29 -38.54
CA MET A 591 -9.21 -15.72 -38.19
C MET A 591 -8.93 -16.67 -39.38
N ALA A 592 -9.41 -16.34 -40.58
CA ALA A 592 -9.21 -17.17 -41.76
C ALA A 592 -7.73 -17.29 -42.19
N GLU A 593 -6.95 -16.22 -41.99
CA GLU A 593 -5.53 -16.23 -42.29
C GLU A 593 -4.72 -16.94 -41.21
N ALA A 594 -5.13 -16.81 -39.95
CA ALA A 594 -4.54 -17.58 -38.85
C ALA A 594 -4.75 -19.10 -39.06
N GLU A 595 -5.92 -19.53 -39.54
CA GLU A 595 -6.19 -20.94 -39.89
C GLU A 595 -5.32 -21.42 -41.07
N GLN A 596 -4.99 -20.54 -42.00
CA GLN A 596 -4.06 -20.87 -43.10
C GLN A 596 -2.63 -21.02 -42.57
N ALA A 597 -2.17 -20.08 -41.73
CA ALA A 597 -0.84 -20.14 -41.13
C ALA A 597 -0.66 -21.38 -40.23
N LEU A 598 -1.70 -21.80 -39.49
CA LEU A 598 -1.68 -23.05 -38.72
C LEU A 598 -1.56 -24.30 -39.60
N ARG A 599 -2.14 -24.28 -40.81
CA ARG A 599 -1.97 -25.35 -41.80
C ARG A 599 -0.57 -25.37 -42.40
N GLU A 600 -0.02 -24.20 -42.71
CA GLU A 600 1.37 -24.09 -43.18
C GLU A 600 2.36 -24.62 -42.12
N LEU A 601 2.10 -24.37 -40.83
CA LEU A 601 2.85 -24.96 -39.72
C LEU A 601 2.74 -26.49 -39.70
N GLN A 602 1.54 -27.04 -39.91
CA GLN A 602 1.32 -28.49 -39.98
C GLN A 602 2.10 -29.14 -41.13
N ASP A 603 1.97 -28.57 -42.34
CA ASP A 603 2.63 -29.10 -43.54
C ASP A 603 4.15 -29.06 -43.40
N MET A 604 4.71 -28.03 -42.77
CA MET A 604 6.14 -27.92 -42.49
C MET A 604 6.63 -29.05 -41.58
N MET A 605 5.87 -29.37 -40.53
CA MET A 605 6.20 -30.40 -39.56
C MET A 605 6.08 -31.82 -40.14
N GLU A 606 5.07 -32.06 -40.99
CA GLU A 606 4.90 -33.33 -41.70
C GLU A 606 6.04 -33.58 -42.70
N ASN A 607 6.50 -32.52 -43.40
CA ASN A 607 7.59 -32.60 -44.37
C ASN A 607 8.97 -32.79 -43.74
N MET A 608 9.19 -32.28 -42.52
CA MET A 608 10.48 -32.42 -41.80
C MET A 608 10.86 -33.89 -41.54
N GLN A 609 9.85 -34.77 -41.43
CA GLN A 609 10.02 -36.19 -41.15
C GLN A 609 10.39 -37.05 -42.38
N VAL A 610 10.31 -36.50 -43.60
CA VAL A 610 10.46 -37.28 -44.84
C VAL A 610 11.87 -37.17 -45.46
N THR A 611 12.73 -36.30 -44.94
CA THR A 611 14.07 -36.04 -45.50
C THR A 611 15.17 -36.95 -44.91
N GLU A 612 14.89 -38.25 -44.72
CA GLU A 612 15.86 -39.25 -44.23
C GLU A 612 16.20 -40.33 -45.27
N GLY A 613 15.93 -40.09 -46.56
CA GLY A 613 16.23 -41.03 -47.65
C GLY A 613 16.86 -40.38 -48.87
N GLU A 614 18.13 -40.72 -49.13
CA GLU A 614 18.91 -40.52 -50.36
C GLU A 614 18.99 -39.09 -50.94
N SER A 615 20.17 -38.47 -50.89
CA SER A 615 20.64 -37.56 -51.95
C SER A 615 22.15 -37.39 -51.92
N GLY A 616 22.78 -37.62 -53.08
CA GLY A 616 24.22 -37.53 -53.31
C GLY A 616 24.59 -36.47 -54.35
N GLN A 617 25.76 -35.86 -54.13
CA GLN A 617 26.78 -35.38 -55.06
C GLN A 617 26.37 -34.41 -56.20
N GLY A 618 26.57 -33.11 -55.96
CA GLY A 618 26.70 -32.05 -56.97
C GLY A 618 27.81 -31.08 -56.59
N GLY A 619 28.75 -30.80 -57.50
CA GLY A 619 29.90 -29.90 -57.25
C GLY A 619 29.56 -28.42 -57.47
N GLN A 620 30.05 -27.56 -56.57
CA GLN A 620 29.86 -26.10 -56.55
C GLN A 620 30.50 -25.35 -57.73
N SER A 621 29.87 -24.26 -58.18
CA SER A 621 30.30 -23.41 -59.31
C SER A 621 31.30 -22.33 -58.88
N PRO A 622 32.27 -21.92 -59.75
CA PRO A 622 33.25 -20.86 -59.44
C PRO A 622 32.65 -19.48 -59.07
N GLY A 623 31.40 -19.19 -59.47
CA GLY A 623 30.70 -17.94 -59.11
C GLY A 623 30.18 -17.91 -57.67
N GLU A 624 29.79 -19.05 -57.13
CA GLU A 624 29.33 -19.19 -55.73
C GLU A 624 30.50 -19.01 -54.76
N GLN A 625 31.68 -19.53 -55.13
CA GLN A 625 32.93 -19.37 -54.36
C GLN A 625 33.39 -17.90 -54.28
N ALA A 626 33.15 -17.11 -55.33
CA ALA A 626 33.49 -15.68 -55.34
C ALA A 626 32.53 -14.86 -54.45
N MET A 627 31.25 -15.21 -54.41
CA MET A 627 30.25 -14.56 -53.54
C MET A 627 30.47 -14.91 -52.07
N GLU A 628 30.83 -16.16 -51.76
CA GLU A 628 31.17 -16.61 -50.41
C GLU A 628 32.39 -15.86 -49.86
N GLY A 629 33.48 -15.75 -50.65
CA GLY A 629 34.68 -15.00 -50.24
C GLY A 629 34.42 -13.50 -49.99
N LEU A 630 33.53 -12.87 -50.76
CA LEU A 630 33.15 -11.47 -50.56
C LEU A 630 32.23 -11.29 -49.35
N ALA A 631 31.36 -12.26 -49.07
CA ALA A 631 30.52 -12.27 -47.87
C ALA A 631 31.37 -12.44 -46.59
N ASP A 632 32.38 -13.30 -46.63
CA ASP A 632 33.33 -13.47 -45.52
C ASP A 632 34.15 -12.19 -45.30
N THR A 633 34.66 -11.58 -46.39
CA THR A 633 35.35 -10.28 -46.32
C THR A 633 34.46 -9.20 -45.72
N LEU A 634 33.17 -9.15 -46.08
CA LEU A 634 32.21 -8.19 -45.50
C LEU A 634 31.97 -8.45 -44.01
N ARG A 635 31.85 -9.72 -43.59
CA ARG A 635 31.63 -10.10 -42.19
C ARG A 635 32.84 -9.73 -41.32
N GLU A 636 34.04 -10.03 -41.79
CA GLU A 636 35.28 -9.66 -41.10
C GLU A 636 35.48 -8.14 -41.04
N GLN A 637 35.12 -7.42 -42.11
CA GLN A 637 35.16 -5.95 -42.14
C GLN A 637 34.18 -5.33 -41.12
N GLN A 638 32.99 -5.90 -40.96
CA GLN A 638 32.02 -5.45 -39.94
C GLN A 638 32.57 -5.69 -38.52
N GLY A 639 33.14 -6.87 -38.26
CA GLY A 639 33.75 -7.18 -36.96
C GLY A 639 34.90 -6.24 -36.61
N LEU A 640 35.72 -5.86 -37.58
CA LEU A 640 36.82 -4.92 -37.39
C LEU A 640 36.33 -3.49 -37.15
N SER A 641 35.24 -3.07 -37.79
CA SER A 641 34.60 -1.77 -37.56
C SER A 641 33.96 -1.67 -36.17
N ASP A 642 33.27 -2.73 -35.72
CA ASP A 642 32.70 -2.81 -34.37
C ASP A 642 33.77 -2.81 -33.28
N GLN A 643 34.94 -3.41 -33.57
CA GLN A 643 36.10 -3.34 -32.68
C GLN A 643 36.69 -1.93 -32.64
N ALA A 644 36.89 -1.27 -33.79
CA ALA A 644 37.37 0.11 -33.83
C ALA A 644 36.40 1.10 -33.13
N PHE A 645 35.09 0.86 -33.21
CA PHE A 645 34.07 1.69 -32.53
C PHE A 645 34.04 1.46 -31.02
N ARG A 646 34.31 0.23 -30.54
CA ARG A 646 34.51 -0.05 -29.11
C ARG A 646 35.77 0.63 -28.59
N ASP A 647 36.89 0.50 -29.31
CA ASP A 647 38.16 1.11 -28.93
C ASP A 647 38.06 2.65 -28.92
N LEU A 648 37.29 3.25 -29.84
CA LEU A 648 36.96 4.67 -29.84
C LEU A 648 36.15 5.08 -28.59
N GLN A 649 35.14 4.28 -28.19
CA GLN A 649 34.34 4.56 -26.98
C GLN A 649 35.18 4.45 -25.70
N GLU A 650 36.08 3.47 -25.64
CA GLU A 650 37.01 3.30 -24.53
C GLU A 650 38.00 4.49 -24.43
N GLN A 651 38.45 5.04 -25.56
CA GLN A 651 39.31 6.22 -25.60
C GLN A 651 38.62 7.49 -25.06
N PHE A 652 37.31 7.65 -25.30
CA PHE A 652 36.54 8.79 -24.76
C PHE A 652 36.03 8.60 -23.33
N ASN A 653 36.06 7.37 -22.79
CA ASN A 653 35.55 7.08 -21.45
C ASN A 653 36.41 6.09 -20.63
N PRO A 654 37.65 6.47 -20.24
CA PRO A 654 38.60 5.58 -19.56
C PRO A 654 38.22 5.16 -18.12
N ASN A 655 37.12 5.67 -17.56
CA ASN A 655 36.67 5.40 -16.19
C ASN A 655 35.41 4.52 -16.09
N ALA A 656 34.95 3.91 -17.18
CA ALA A 656 33.74 3.06 -17.18
C ALA A 656 33.97 1.62 -16.66
N GLN A 657 34.91 1.42 -15.73
CA GLN A 657 35.13 0.13 -15.05
C GLN A 657 34.92 0.26 -13.54
N THR A 658 33.66 0.38 -13.12
CA THR A 658 33.20 -0.10 -11.81
C THR A 658 31.68 -0.26 -11.86
N GLY A 659 31.20 -1.48 -11.99
CA GLY A 659 29.77 -1.78 -12.05
C GLY A 659 29.50 -3.26 -12.26
N GLU A 660 29.83 -4.09 -11.27
CA GLU A 660 29.23 -5.41 -11.12
C GLU A 660 27.70 -5.25 -11.02
N SER A 661 27.00 -5.60 -12.08
CA SER A 661 25.55 -5.84 -12.08
C SER A 661 25.32 -7.30 -12.51
N PRO A 662 24.77 -8.17 -11.65
CA PRO A 662 24.63 -9.60 -11.93
C PRO A 662 23.57 -9.98 -12.98
N ASN A 663 23.08 -9.06 -13.81
CA ASN A 663 21.94 -9.34 -14.68
C ASN A 663 22.09 -8.82 -16.11
N ASN A 664 23.32 -8.78 -16.61
CA ASN A 664 23.57 -8.57 -18.03
C ASN A 664 24.28 -9.78 -18.64
N GLU A 665 23.59 -10.91 -18.69
CA GLU A 665 23.97 -12.01 -19.56
C GLU A 665 23.49 -11.68 -20.98
N GLY A 666 24.40 -11.09 -21.74
CA GLY A 666 24.31 -11.08 -23.19
C GLY A 666 24.31 -12.52 -23.69
N ARG A 667 23.24 -12.88 -24.38
CA ARG A 667 23.04 -14.09 -25.16
C ARG A 667 24.27 -14.34 -26.07
N ASN A 668 25.13 -15.25 -25.66
CA ASN A 668 25.98 -16.02 -26.55
C ASN A 668 26.07 -17.46 -26.00
N GLY A 669 25.55 -18.40 -26.75
CA GLY A 669 25.55 -19.82 -26.42
C GLY A 669 26.93 -20.43 -26.68
N GLY A 670 27.42 -21.21 -25.73
CA GLY A 670 28.60 -22.04 -25.86
C GLY A 670 28.82 -22.87 -24.61
N GLN A 671 28.22 -24.07 -24.58
CA GLN A 671 28.40 -25.07 -23.53
C GLN A 671 29.86 -25.56 -23.49
N GLY A 672 30.42 -25.67 -22.28
CA GLY A 672 31.74 -26.26 -22.04
C GLY A 672 31.97 -26.55 -20.56
N ARG A 673 31.62 -27.77 -20.15
CA ARG A 673 31.82 -28.40 -18.84
C ARG A 673 33.23 -28.18 -18.27
N GLY A 674 33.32 -27.96 -16.96
CA GLY A 674 34.57 -27.95 -16.24
C GLY A 674 35.24 -29.32 -16.15
N GLU A 675 36.56 -29.34 -16.32
CA GLU A 675 37.45 -30.30 -15.70
C GLU A 675 38.69 -29.57 -15.18
N ASN A 676 38.96 -29.75 -13.89
CA ASN A 676 40.17 -29.31 -13.22
C ASN A 676 41.35 -30.18 -13.70
N GLN A 677 42.47 -29.55 -14.05
CA GLN A 677 43.76 -30.22 -13.96
C GLN A 677 44.87 -29.24 -13.56
N GLU A 678 45.27 -29.32 -12.28
CA GLU A 678 46.56 -28.84 -11.79
C GLU A 678 47.68 -29.68 -12.43
N GLY A 679 48.76 -29.02 -12.87
CA GLY A 679 50.03 -29.70 -13.07
C GLY A 679 50.96 -29.13 -14.14
N GLN A 680 51.94 -28.35 -13.66
CA GLN A 680 53.37 -28.53 -13.96
C GLN A 680 53.99 -27.85 -15.20
N GLN A 681 54.84 -26.86 -14.89
CA GLN A 681 56.16 -26.50 -15.50
C GLN A 681 56.22 -26.29 -17.04
N GLY A 682 56.81 -25.22 -17.55
CA GLY A 682 57.97 -24.52 -17.02
C GLY A 682 58.32 -23.21 -17.73
N GLU A 683 59.27 -22.57 -17.07
CA GLU A 683 59.82 -21.23 -17.17
C GLU A 683 60.31 -20.74 -18.53
N GLY A 684 60.24 -19.42 -18.71
CA GLY A 684 60.94 -18.66 -19.75
C GLY A 684 60.89 -17.15 -19.52
N GLU A 685 61.66 -16.70 -18.52
CA GLU A 685 62.31 -15.37 -18.36
C GLU A 685 61.50 -14.06 -18.18
N SER A 686 61.74 -13.52 -16.98
CA SER A 686 61.63 -12.17 -16.42
C SER A 686 62.27 -11.01 -17.20
N GLN A 687 61.64 -9.82 -17.20
CA GLN A 687 62.06 -8.58 -16.47
C GLN A 687 60.94 -7.49 -16.59
N PRO A 688 60.96 -6.34 -15.86
CA PRO A 688 59.89 -5.93 -14.95
C PRO A 688 59.17 -4.61 -15.34
N GLU A 689 58.12 -4.30 -14.58
CA GLU A 689 57.33 -3.05 -14.62
C GLU A 689 58.17 -1.76 -14.64
N GLY A 690 57.70 -0.80 -15.45
CA GLY A 690 58.13 0.60 -15.40
C GLY A 690 57.63 1.46 -16.56
N GLU A 691 56.43 2.01 -16.40
CA GLU A 691 55.94 3.29 -16.97
C GLU A 691 55.74 3.45 -18.49
N GLN A 692 54.45 3.64 -18.83
CA GLN A 692 53.94 4.71 -19.69
C GLN A 692 54.22 4.59 -21.19
N GLY A 693 53.23 4.03 -21.89
CA GLY A 693 53.04 4.18 -23.33
C GLY A 693 52.59 2.89 -23.99
N ASN A 694 51.28 2.60 -24.03
CA ASN A 694 50.78 1.62 -24.99
C ASN A 694 49.27 1.78 -25.31
N GLY A 695 48.93 2.87 -25.98
CA GLY A 695 47.83 2.91 -26.97
C GLY A 695 48.44 2.91 -28.37
N GLN A 696 49.40 2.01 -28.61
CA GLN A 696 50.07 1.88 -29.91
C GLN A 696 50.13 0.42 -30.40
N SER A 697 50.08 -0.59 -29.53
CA SER A 697 50.05 -2.00 -29.95
C SER A 697 48.67 -2.52 -30.39
N ALA A 698 47.56 -1.94 -29.89
CA ALA A 698 46.22 -2.38 -30.27
C ALA A 698 45.82 -1.83 -31.65
N GLU A 699 46.17 -0.58 -31.92
CA GLU A 699 45.95 0.15 -33.16
C GLU A 699 46.78 -0.44 -34.31
N GLN A 700 48.03 -0.85 -34.03
CA GLN A 700 48.85 -1.61 -34.99
C GLN A 700 48.21 -2.95 -35.37
N SER A 701 47.59 -3.66 -34.43
CA SER A 701 46.89 -4.93 -34.71
C SER A 701 45.62 -4.77 -35.57
N LEU A 702 44.95 -3.61 -35.50
CA LEU A 702 43.77 -3.31 -36.31
C LEU A 702 44.17 -2.93 -37.73
N ALA A 703 45.20 -2.09 -37.87
CA ALA A 703 45.74 -1.74 -39.18
C ALA A 703 46.25 -2.98 -39.94
N GLU A 704 46.95 -3.91 -39.26
CA GLU A 704 47.43 -5.15 -39.87
C GLU A 704 46.29 -6.07 -40.33
N ARG A 705 45.21 -6.18 -39.56
CA ARG A 705 44.02 -6.95 -39.96
C ARG A 705 43.27 -6.29 -41.12
N GLN A 706 43.15 -4.96 -41.12
CA GLN A 706 42.57 -4.21 -42.25
C GLN A 706 43.39 -4.40 -43.53
N GLN A 707 44.73 -4.44 -43.42
CA GLN A 707 45.64 -4.73 -44.53
C GLN A 707 45.40 -6.13 -45.10
N GLN A 708 45.26 -7.14 -44.24
CA GLN A 708 44.99 -8.53 -44.66
C GLN A 708 43.67 -8.65 -45.42
N LEU A 709 42.62 -7.96 -44.94
CA LEU A 709 41.32 -7.90 -45.62
C LEU A 709 41.40 -7.24 -47.00
N ARG A 710 42.13 -6.12 -47.10
CA ARG A 710 42.37 -5.46 -48.39
C ARG A 710 43.12 -6.38 -49.37
N ASP A 711 44.13 -7.10 -48.87
CA ASP A 711 44.94 -8.00 -49.69
C ASP A 711 44.17 -9.27 -50.10
N GLU A 712 43.20 -9.73 -49.29
CA GLU A 712 42.25 -10.79 -49.65
C GLU A 712 41.25 -10.29 -50.70
N LEU A 713 40.67 -9.10 -50.52
CA LEU A 713 39.78 -8.46 -51.49
C LEU A 713 40.47 -8.29 -52.86
N ASN A 714 41.71 -7.81 -52.89
CA ASN A 714 42.49 -7.67 -54.13
C ASN A 714 42.74 -9.03 -54.83
N ARG A 715 42.89 -10.11 -54.06
CA ARG A 715 43.03 -11.48 -54.60
C ARG A 715 41.72 -12.00 -55.17
N GLN A 716 40.59 -11.67 -54.55
CA GLN A 716 39.26 -12.03 -55.03
C GLN A 716 38.86 -11.22 -56.27
N GLU A 717 39.22 -9.93 -56.32
CA GLU A 717 39.00 -9.08 -57.50
C GLU A 717 39.70 -9.64 -58.75
N GLY A 718 40.92 -10.17 -58.59
CA GLY A 718 41.64 -10.83 -59.68
C GLY A 718 41.02 -12.14 -60.20
N ARG A 719 40.01 -12.70 -59.51
CA ARG A 719 39.36 -13.97 -59.81
C ARG A 719 37.88 -13.84 -60.15
N LEU A 720 37.35 -12.62 -60.26
CA LEU A 720 35.95 -12.37 -60.59
C LEU A 720 35.54 -13.04 -61.91
N PRO A 721 34.46 -13.84 -61.92
CA PRO A 721 33.84 -14.30 -63.17
C PRO A 721 33.17 -13.11 -63.90
N GLY A 722 32.98 -13.23 -65.21
CA GLY A 722 32.34 -12.18 -66.02
C GLY A 722 33.26 -11.02 -66.44
N GLN A 723 34.59 -11.17 -66.39
CA GLN A 723 35.51 -10.17 -66.95
C GLN A 723 35.20 -9.91 -68.43
N GLY A 724 34.74 -8.70 -68.75
CA GLY A 724 34.34 -8.29 -70.10
C GLY A 724 32.83 -8.02 -70.30
N THR A 725 31.97 -8.35 -69.33
CA THR A 725 30.55 -7.94 -69.33
C THR A 725 30.38 -6.58 -68.65
N ALA A 726 29.27 -5.87 -68.93
CA ALA A 726 29.03 -4.56 -68.32
C ALA A 726 28.86 -4.68 -66.80
N GLU A 727 28.22 -5.76 -66.36
CA GLU A 727 27.90 -6.10 -64.98
C GLU A 727 29.13 -6.60 -64.22
N GLY A 728 29.97 -7.43 -64.84
CA GLY A 728 31.25 -7.86 -64.27
C GLY A 728 32.26 -6.71 -64.12
N ASN A 729 32.27 -5.77 -65.07
CA ASN A 729 33.07 -4.54 -64.95
C ASN A 729 32.55 -3.63 -63.82
N ALA A 730 31.22 -3.51 -63.66
CA ALA A 730 30.62 -2.76 -62.56
C ALA A 730 30.94 -3.38 -61.18
N ALA A 731 30.92 -4.71 -61.08
CA ALA A 731 31.35 -5.43 -59.89
C ALA A 731 32.84 -5.17 -59.58
N GLY A 732 33.72 -5.24 -60.59
CA GLY A 732 35.13 -4.90 -60.45
C GLY A 732 35.36 -3.44 -60.02
N GLU A 733 34.63 -2.48 -60.59
CA GLU A 733 34.73 -1.06 -60.21
C GLU A 733 34.27 -0.79 -58.77
N ALA A 734 33.22 -1.48 -58.31
CA ALA A 734 32.73 -1.39 -56.94
C ALA A 734 33.73 -2.00 -55.94
N LEU A 735 34.30 -3.17 -56.26
CA LEU A 735 35.32 -3.80 -55.43
C LEU A 735 36.63 -3.01 -55.42
N GLY A 736 36.99 -2.36 -56.52
CA GLY A 736 38.10 -1.40 -56.56
C GLY A 736 37.85 -0.11 -55.75
N ARG A 737 36.59 0.32 -55.58
CA ARG A 737 36.23 1.40 -54.62
C ARG A 737 36.36 0.90 -53.18
N ALA A 738 35.90 -0.32 -52.90
CA ALA A 738 36.06 -0.95 -51.59
C ALA A 738 37.53 -1.08 -51.20
N GLY A 739 38.40 -1.52 -52.12
CA GLY A 739 39.83 -1.62 -51.90
C GLY A 739 40.50 -0.28 -51.57
N ARG A 740 40.12 0.82 -52.24
CA ARG A 740 40.62 2.17 -51.91
C ARG A 740 40.14 2.65 -50.56
N ALA A 741 38.87 2.45 -50.23
CA ALA A 741 38.32 2.82 -48.92
C ALA A 741 38.95 2.00 -47.79
N MET A 742 39.28 0.71 -48.02
CA MET A 742 40.03 -0.11 -47.08
C MET A 742 41.48 0.36 -46.90
N ASP A 743 42.11 0.87 -47.96
CA ASP A 743 43.45 1.46 -47.93
C ASP A 743 43.48 2.74 -47.09
N ASP A 744 42.50 3.64 -47.33
CA ASP A 744 42.33 4.87 -46.55
C ASP A 744 41.97 4.56 -45.08
N ALA A 745 41.18 3.51 -44.82
CA ALA A 745 40.89 3.03 -43.47
C ALA A 745 42.14 2.47 -42.77
N GLU A 746 42.96 1.68 -43.46
CA GLU A 746 44.23 1.17 -42.93
C GLU A 746 45.16 2.32 -42.54
N GLN A 747 45.28 3.34 -43.39
CA GLN A 747 46.12 4.49 -43.13
C GLN A 747 45.64 5.30 -41.92
N ASN A 748 44.33 5.54 -41.81
CA ASN A 748 43.73 6.18 -40.64
C ASN A 748 43.95 5.37 -39.35
N LEU A 749 43.86 4.03 -39.40
CA LEU A 749 44.18 3.17 -38.26
C LEU A 749 45.66 3.28 -37.85
N ARG A 750 46.59 3.35 -38.82
CA ARG A 750 48.03 3.53 -38.54
C ARG A 750 48.33 4.91 -37.95
N ASP A 751 47.60 5.93 -38.38
CA ASP A 751 47.75 7.31 -37.92
C ASP A 751 47.00 7.59 -36.60
N GLY A 752 46.25 6.60 -36.09
CA GLY A 752 45.49 6.69 -34.84
C GLY A 752 44.15 7.44 -34.96
N ASP A 753 43.70 7.73 -36.18
CA ASP A 753 42.39 8.34 -36.45
C ASP A 753 41.31 7.26 -36.57
N LEU A 754 40.86 6.75 -35.41
CA LEU A 754 39.80 5.74 -35.34
C LEU A 754 38.47 6.21 -35.93
N ALA A 755 38.14 7.50 -35.81
CA ALA A 755 36.90 8.06 -36.35
C ALA A 755 36.94 8.11 -37.88
N GLY A 756 38.06 8.58 -38.46
CA GLY A 756 38.28 8.54 -39.90
C GLY A 756 38.39 7.11 -40.45
N ALA A 757 38.93 6.17 -39.67
CA ALA A 757 38.97 4.76 -40.04
C ALA A 757 37.56 4.17 -40.16
N ILE A 758 36.69 4.37 -39.17
CA ILE A 758 35.32 3.86 -39.17
C ILE A 758 34.51 4.39 -40.36
N ASP A 759 34.68 5.68 -40.70
CA ASP A 759 34.00 6.26 -41.86
C ASP A 759 34.43 5.57 -43.17
N ASN A 760 35.73 5.40 -43.39
CA ASN A 760 36.26 4.71 -44.58
C ASN A 760 35.91 3.21 -44.60
N GLN A 761 35.81 2.55 -43.44
CA GLN A 761 35.33 1.16 -43.33
C GLN A 761 33.86 1.04 -43.71
N SER A 762 33.03 2.03 -43.37
CA SER A 762 31.62 2.07 -43.76
C SER A 762 31.46 2.19 -45.28
N GLN A 763 32.28 3.05 -45.91
CA GLN A 763 32.34 3.19 -47.36
C GLN A 763 32.81 1.91 -48.04
N ALA A 764 33.80 1.21 -47.46
CA ALA A 764 34.25 -0.09 -47.94
C ALA A 764 33.13 -1.15 -47.88
N MET A 765 32.38 -1.24 -46.77
CA MET A 765 31.26 -2.17 -46.63
C MET A 765 30.12 -1.87 -47.62
N GLU A 766 29.82 -0.60 -47.88
CA GLU A 766 28.83 -0.21 -48.89
C GLU A 766 29.26 -0.62 -50.30
N ALA A 767 30.52 -0.36 -50.66
CA ALA A 767 31.08 -0.74 -51.95
C ALA A 767 31.19 -2.28 -52.12
N LEU A 768 31.48 -3.04 -51.05
CA LEU A 768 31.43 -4.51 -51.06
C LEU A 768 30.01 -5.03 -51.31
N ARG A 769 29.00 -4.46 -50.64
CA ARG A 769 27.59 -4.81 -50.85
C ARG A 769 27.14 -4.50 -52.28
N GLU A 770 27.59 -3.38 -52.84
CA GLU A 770 27.33 -3.01 -54.23
C GLU A 770 28.04 -3.94 -55.23
N GLY A 771 29.28 -4.34 -54.92
CA GLY A 771 30.04 -5.32 -55.69
C GLY A 771 29.37 -6.69 -55.73
N MET A 772 28.88 -7.20 -54.58
CA MET A 772 28.14 -8.46 -54.50
C MET A 772 26.80 -8.41 -55.24
N ARG A 773 26.07 -7.29 -55.19
CA ARG A 773 24.84 -7.11 -55.97
C ARG A 773 25.12 -7.14 -57.47
N SER A 774 26.14 -6.41 -57.90
CA SER A 774 26.55 -6.36 -59.31
C SER A 774 27.05 -7.72 -59.81
N LEU A 775 27.76 -8.47 -58.96
CA LEU A 775 28.21 -9.84 -59.26
C LEU A 775 27.04 -10.83 -59.32
N SER A 776 26.08 -10.72 -58.39
CA SER A 776 24.86 -11.53 -58.42
C SER A 776 24.02 -11.22 -59.66
N ASP A 777 23.92 -9.96 -60.07
CA ASP A 777 23.26 -9.55 -61.31
C ASP A 777 23.99 -10.08 -62.56
N ALA A 778 25.33 -10.09 -62.55
CA ALA A 778 26.15 -10.67 -63.63
C ALA A 778 25.94 -12.18 -63.77
N LEU A 779 25.95 -12.92 -62.65
CA LEU A 779 25.68 -14.37 -62.61
C LEU A 779 24.25 -14.69 -63.06
N SER A 780 23.27 -13.89 -62.62
CA SER A 780 21.87 -14.00 -63.03
C SER A 780 21.66 -13.68 -64.51
N ALA A 781 22.46 -12.77 -65.08
CA ALA A 781 22.44 -12.45 -66.51
C ALA A 781 23.05 -13.60 -67.35
N GLU A 782 24.11 -14.23 -66.85
CA GLU A 782 24.77 -15.39 -67.48
C GLU A 782 23.89 -16.66 -67.43
N GLU A 783 23.07 -16.81 -66.38
CA GLU A 783 22.01 -17.84 -66.30
C GLU A 783 20.83 -17.56 -67.24
N ARG A 784 20.49 -16.29 -67.50
CA ARG A 784 19.43 -15.91 -68.46
C ARG A 784 19.83 -16.11 -69.92
N GLU A 785 21.11 -16.06 -70.28
CA GLU A 785 21.57 -16.39 -71.64
C GLU A 785 21.55 -17.91 -71.93
N GLN A 786 21.36 -18.77 -70.93
CA GLN A 786 21.30 -20.23 -71.09
C GLN A 786 19.88 -20.83 -71.09
N GLN A 787 18.81 -20.04 -70.95
CA GLN A 787 17.44 -20.55 -71.05
C GLN A 787 16.44 -19.53 -71.62
N PRO A 788 15.87 -19.77 -72.82
CA PRO A 788 14.83 -18.91 -73.38
C PRO A 788 13.42 -19.38 -72.98
N GLY A 789 12.65 -18.54 -72.29
CA GLY A 789 11.19 -18.56 -72.39
C GLY A 789 10.37 -18.20 -71.14
N GLN A 790 9.47 -17.23 -71.34
CA GLN A 790 8.32 -16.82 -70.50
C GLN A 790 8.67 -16.02 -69.23
N GLY A 791 8.05 -14.89 -68.89
CA GLY A 791 6.92 -14.14 -69.43
C GLY A 791 6.59 -13.03 -68.42
N GLU A 792 6.18 -11.86 -68.90
CA GLU A 792 6.02 -10.59 -68.19
C GLU A 792 4.89 -10.55 -67.14
N GLN A 793 5.11 -9.87 -65.99
CA GLN A 793 4.18 -8.86 -65.47
C GLN A 793 4.81 -7.91 -64.43
N GLN A 794 4.79 -6.61 -64.76
CA GLN A 794 4.89 -5.43 -63.87
C GLN A 794 3.76 -5.47 -62.81
N GLY A 795 3.84 -4.92 -61.60
CA GLY A 795 4.76 -3.97 -60.98
C GLY A 795 3.95 -2.85 -60.31
N GLU A 796 3.88 -2.79 -58.97
CA GLU A 796 3.48 -1.55 -58.27
C GLU A 796 4.08 -1.48 -56.86
N ARG A 797 5.05 -0.58 -56.69
CA ARG A 797 5.68 -0.21 -55.42
C ARG A 797 4.98 1.04 -54.88
N ARG A 798 4.71 1.08 -53.58
CA ARG A 798 4.57 2.35 -52.85
C ARG A 798 5.28 2.27 -51.50
N ALA A 799 6.24 3.18 -51.32
CA ALA A 799 7.03 3.36 -50.12
C ALA A 799 6.29 4.21 -49.08
N GLY A 800 6.53 3.92 -47.80
CA GLY A 800 6.06 4.73 -46.67
C GLY A 800 6.73 4.32 -45.35
N ASN A 801 7.88 4.94 -45.07
CA ASN A 801 8.51 5.23 -43.78
C ASN A 801 8.57 4.17 -42.66
N ARG A 802 9.74 3.52 -42.53
CA ARG A 802 10.33 3.05 -41.25
C ARG A 802 11.80 3.44 -41.23
N ASP A 803 12.27 4.01 -40.13
CA ASP A 803 13.69 4.28 -39.88
C ASP A 803 14.42 2.93 -39.64
N PRO A 804 15.63 2.72 -40.17
CA PRO A 804 16.44 1.50 -39.99
C PRO A 804 16.78 1.11 -38.54
N LEU A 805 16.36 1.86 -37.52
CA LEU A 805 16.49 1.46 -36.10
C LEU A 805 15.15 1.26 -35.36
N GLY A 806 14.03 1.11 -36.09
CA GLY A 806 12.83 0.44 -35.55
C GLY A 806 12.12 1.12 -34.38
N ARG A 807 12.18 2.46 -34.24
CA ARG A 807 11.45 3.18 -33.18
C ARG A 807 10.17 3.82 -33.70
N SER A 808 9.05 3.59 -33.01
CA SER A 808 7.82 4.38 -33.09
C SER A 808 7.69 5.30 -31.87
N GLN A 809 7.25 6.54 -32.08
CA GLN A 809 6.92 7.50 -31.02
C GLN A 809 5.53 7.21 -30.43
N GLY A 810 5.48 6.96 -29.11
CA GLY A 810 4.53 7.55 -28.15
C GLY A 810 3.08 7.05 -28.08
N SER A 811 2.75 6.34 -26.99
CA SER A 811 1.56 6.63 -26.16
C SER A 811 1.79 6.12 -24.73
N GLU A 812 1.75 7.03 -23.76
CA GLU A 812 1.80 6.78 -22.31
C GLU A 812 0.42 6.34 -21.78
N GLY A 813 0.42 5.49 -20.74
CA GLY A 813 -0.58 5.55 -19.67
C GLY A 813 -1.37 4.28 -19.35
N ALA A 814 -0.76 3.28 -18.69
CA ALA A 814 -1.41 2.44 -17.69
C ALA A 814 -0.33 1.69 -16.89
N SER A 815 -0.05 2.17 -15.68
CA SER A 815 0.69 1.41 -14.67
C SER A 815 -0.33 0.81 -13.71
N GLY A 816 -0.45 -0.50 -13.72
CA GLY A 816 -1.18 -1.31 -12.75
C GLY A 816 -0.47 -2.66 -12.68
N SER A 817 -0.07 -3.06 -11.49
CA SER A 817 0.82 -4.18 -11.21
C SER A 817 0.15 -5.54 -11.45
N ASP A 818 0.57 -6.26 -12.47
CA ASP A 818 0.32 -7.70 -12.60
C ASP A 818 1.38 -8.48 -11.81
N ASN A 819 1.04 -8.80 -10.58
CA ASN A 819 1.71 -9.83 -9.78
C ASN A 819 0.70 -10.37 -8.77
N GLU A 820 -0.41 -10.92 -9.28
CA GLU A 820 -1.44 -11.52 -8.42
C GLU A 820 -2.12 -12.68 -9.13
N ALA A 821 -1.33 -13.67 -9.57
CA ALA A 821 -1.83 -14.87 -10.23
C ALA A 821 -1.18 -16.12 -9.64
N ASP A 822 -1.28 -16.32 -8.32
CA ASP A 822 -1.03 -17.66 -7.74
C ASP A 822 -1.53 -17.87 -6.30
N LEU A 823 -2.80 -17.57 -6.00
CA LEU A 823 -3.37 -17.83 -4.67
C LEU A 823 -4.72 -18.55 -4.73
N ASN A 824 -4.69 -19.80 -4.23
CA ASN A 824 -5.79 -20.76 -4.08
C ASN A 824 -7.13 -20.14 -3.59
N ARG A 825 -8.27 -20.55 -4.18
CA ARG A 825 -9.66 -20.09 -3.87
C ARG A 825 -9.98 -20.05 -2.36
N ASP A 826 -9.37 -20.95 -1.59
CA ASP A 826 -9.58 -21.15 -0.16
C ASP A 826 -8.87 -20.10 0.74
N SER A 827 -7.92 -19.35 0.19
CA SER A 827 -7.19 -18.29 0.89
C SER A 827 -7.92 -16.94 0.80
N TYR A 828 -8.52 -16.64 -0.35
CA TYR A 828 -9.34 -15.45 -0.56
C TYR A 828 -10.60 -15.44 0.32
N GLY A 829 -11.30 -16.57 0.42
CA GLY A 829 -12.46 -16.71 1.31
C GLY A 829 -12.13 -16.46 2.78
N ARG A 830 -11.04 -17.06 3.29
CA ARG A 830 -10.59 -16.86 4.69
C ARG A 830 -10.09 -15.44 4.96
N ALA A 831 -9.38 -14.83 4.01
CA ALA A 831 -8.95 -13.44 4.13
C ALA A 831 -10.15 -12.47 4.19
N ARG A 832 -11.19 -12.73 3.37
CA ARG A 832 -12.47 -12.00 3.40
C ARG A 832 -13.20 -12.16 4.73
N GLU A 833 -13.37 -13.39 5.22
CA GLU A 833 -14.00 -13.65 6.53
C GLU A 833 -13.29 -12.91 7.67
N LEU A 834 -11.95 -12.88 7.64
CA LEU A 834 -11.14 -12.14 8.60
C LEU A 834 -11.36 -10.62 8.50
N LEU A 835 -11.40 -10.06 7.29
CA LEU A 835 -11.61 -8.63 7.08
C LEU A 835 -13.04 -8.19 7.43
N ASP A 836 -14.04 -8.99 7.09
CA ASP A 836 -15.43 -8.75 7.49
C ASP A 836 -15.57 -8.80 9.02
N GLU A 837 -14.90 -9.76 9.68
CA GLU A 837 -14.85 -9.85 11.13
C GLU A 837 -14.13 -8.62 11.74
N ILE A 838 -13.05 -8.14 11.13
CA ILE A 838 -12.32 -6.94 11.56
C ILE A 838 -13.22 -5.69 11.42
N ARG A 839 -13.95 -5.53 10.31
CA ARG A 839 -14.90 -4.41 10.09
C ARG A 839 -16.07 -4.47 11.07
N ARG A 840 -16.66 -5.65 11.28
CA ARG A 840 -17.72 -5.85 12.27
C ARG A 840 -17.25 -5.42 13.66
N ARG A 841 -16.04 -5.84 14.05
CA ARG A 841 -15.43 -5.50 15.35
C ARG A 841 -15.00 -4.05 15.47
N SER A 842 -14.51 -3.42 14.40
CA SER A 842 -14.12 -2.01 14.43
C SER A 842 -15.34 -1.08 14.65
N GLY A 843 -16.51 -1.49 14.14
CA GLY A 843 -17.79 -0.84 14.36
C GLY A 843 -18.41 -1.07 15.76
N GLU A 844 -17.85 -1.95 16.61
CA GLU A 844 -18.35 -2.23 17.97
C GLU A 844 -17.90 -1.16 18.98
N ALA A 845 -18.78 -0.18 19.24
CA ALA A 845 -18.52 0.92 20.18
C ALA A 845 -18.26 0.47 21.62
N THR A 846 -18.67 -0.73 22.01
CA THR A 846 -18.41 -1.33 23.33
C THR A 846 -16.96 -1.83 23.49
N ARG A 847 -16.17 -1.90 22.41
CA ARG A 847 -14.76 -2.28 22.48
C ARG A 847 -13.89 -1.12 22.94
N PRO A 848 -12.79 -1.39 23.67
CA PRO A 848 -11.82 -0.36 24.03
C PRO A 848 -11.32 0.42 22.81
N GLU A 849 -11.18 1.73 22.94
CA GLU A 849 -10.75 2.65 21.86
C GLU A 849 -9.40 2.22 21.23
N VAL A 850 -8.46 1.75 22.07
CA VAL A 850 -7.15 1.24 21.63
C VAL A 850 -7.28 0.04 20.68
N GLU A 851 -8.26 -0.83 20.91
CA GLU A 851 -8.52 -2.01 20.07
C GLU A 851 -9.18 -1.59 18.76
N ARG A 852 -10.14 -0.67 18.81
CA ARG A 852 -10.78 -0.11 17.60
C ARG A 852 -9.78 0.63 16.72
N ASP A 853 -8.88 1.42 17.30
CA ASP A 853 -7.80 2.11 16.59
C ASP A 853 -6.77 1.14 15.99
N TYR A 854 -6.56 -0.01 16.65
CA TYR A 854 -5.73 -1.07 16.09
C TYR A 854 -6.41 -1.73 14.89
N LEU A 855 -7.70 -2.07 15.00
CA LEU A 855 -8.49 -2.65 13.92
C LEU A 855 -8.63 -1.67 12.74
N ASN A 856 -8.86 -0.38 12.98
CA ASN A 856 -8.92 0.65 11.95
C ASN A 856 -7.58 0.82 11.23
N ARG A 857 -6.45 0.86 11.95
CA ARG A 857 -5.12 0.88 11.32
C ARG A 857 -4.80 -0.40 10.54
N LEU A 858 -5.40 -1.51 10.92
CA LEU A 858 -5.29 -2.75 10.16
C LEU A 858 -6.08 -2.62 8.86
N LEU A 859 -7.30 -2.09 8.91
CA LEU A 859 -8.12 -1.79 7.73
C LEU A 859 -7.53 -0.72 6.80
N ASP A 860 -6.77 0.25 7.32
CA ASP A 860 -6.07 1.25 6.47
C ASP A 860 -4.85 0.66 5.74
N ARG A 861 -4.31 -0.46 6.24
CA ARG A 861 -3.08 -1.08 5.70
C ARG A 861 -3.37 -2.14 4.63
N PHE A 862 -4.58 -2.71 4.66
CA PHE A 862 -5.06 -3.66 3.66
C PHE A 862 -5.95 -2.91 2.70
#